data_AF-A0A0P9CX81-F1
#
_entry.id   AF-A0A0P9CX81-F1
#
_cell.length_a   1.000
_cell.length_b   1.000
_cell.length_c   1.000
_cell.angle_alpha   90.00
_cell.angle_beta   90.00
_cell.angle_gamma   90.00
#
_symmetry.space_group_name_H-M   'P 1'
#
loop_
_entity.id
_entity.type
_entity.pdbx_description
1 polymer ?
#
loop_
_entity_poly.entity_id
_entity_poly.type
_entity_poly.pdbx_seq_one_letter_code
_entity_poly.pdbx_strand_id
1 'polypeptide(L)'
;HYENMYFNRMAKYWESQSSGRYSVEGEVTEWVKVPFNEARYGRDVCGGITCSNTWFLIRDALAYWVQDQMAAGMTMAQISDYLKTFDVQDRYDFDGDGNFDEPDGYIDHFQIVHAGGDQAAGDPQQGSDAIWSHRWYAQINPFGSTGPAGLLQGGGVEIGQGGVSDPNGANVTIPSNPTGVWVGDYTIQPENGGLGVFAHEFGHDLGLPDLYDTSGNTGGAENSTGFWTLYSSGSYGNHRGTDGIGDDPTDLGAFEKFQLGWLGCPSCPGGPFYQVVRHGENASIKLGPANSATKGTPQAFFVLLPDNRVDNNIGAPFAGSKFYYSGSGNDLDNVMYKQVTLPANATLTAKVRYEIEEGWDYAYVVVSTDNGATWKTVPTNLSAADDPNGQNFGNGITGSSAGAWVDLTANLSGYSGNVLLGFRYWTDGAVAPAGFGVDEIAITGLPTDGAEADAGWTYAGFIRTTGTITQSFFNAYFGEFRQYTGYDESLKTGPYNFGFLDNPNLQNWVEHYPYQDGLLVWYYDTSFADNNVGDYCAAGRCGGLFLPVDAHPGLLIRPDNGKVWRPRIQSYDATFGLEATDKITLHANSIAATYGGLPAVPVFDDTKSYWVAPNPAIGHFGWSSVPVPHTGTSIRVVSTSSQDGFMQVEVRTAK
;
A
#
# COMPACT_ATOMS: atom_id res chain seq x y z
N HIS A 1 14.86 -18.50 20.57
CA HIS A 1 14.32 -17.12 20.74
C HIS A 1 13.17 -16.90 19.79
N TYR A 2 13.37 -16.98 18.48
CA TYR A 2 12.33 -16.71 17.48
C TYR A 2 11.11 -17.63 17.54
N GLU A 3 11.24 -18.90 17.94
CA GLU A 3 10.07 -19.76 18.22
C GLU A 3 9.11 -19.13 19.25
N ASN A 4 9.65 -18.46 20.28
CA ASN A 4 8.85 -17.73 21.24
C ASN A 4 8.33 -16.39 20.67
N MET A 5 9.12 -15.71 19.83
CA MET A 5 8.70 -14.49 19.16
C MET A 5 7.48 -14.76 18.27
N TYR A 6 7.57 -15.71 17.35
CA TYR A 6 6.52 -16.02 16.38
C TYR A 6 5.35 -16.76 17.02
N PHE A 7 5.58 -17.96 17.56
CA PHE A 7 4.50 -18.88 17.91
C PHE A 7 4.03 -18.76 19.36
N ASN A 8 4.44 -17.69 20.05
CA ASN A 8 3.90 -17.34 21.36
C ASN A 8 3.56 -15.86 21.46
N ARG A 9 4.50 -14.95 21.19
CA ARG A 9 4.26 -13.50 21.34
C ARG A 9 3.44 -12.94 20.19
N MET A 10 3.84 -13.21 18.96
CA MET A 10 3.15 -12.75 17.75
C MET A 10 1.82 -13.47 17.54
N ALA A 11 1.77 -14.79 17.76
CA ALA A 11 0.52 -15.54 17.78
C ALA A 11 -0.50 -14.92 18.75
N LYS A 12 -0.11 -14.62 20.00
CA LYS A 12 -0.98 -13.94 20.98
C LYS A 12 -1.38 -12.53 20.56
N TYR A 13 -0.48 -11.78 19.92
CA TYR A 13 -0.81 -10.48 19.36
C TYR A 13 -1.95 -10.62 18.36
N TRP A 14 -1.80 -11.48 17.36
CA TRP A 14 -2.79 -11.71 16.32
C TRP A 14 -4.10 -12.32 16.82
N GLU A 15 -4.05 -13.22 17.80
CA GLU A 15 -5.23 -13.71 18.52
C GLU A 15 -5.97 -12.57 19.22
N SER A 16 -5.25 -11.65 19.87
CA SER A 16 -5.85 -10.47 20.49
C SER A 16 -6.49 -9.56 19.45
N GLN A 17 -5.76 -9.19 18.40
CA GLN A 17 -6.24 -8.27 17.35
C GLN A 17 -7.47 -8.80 16.62
N SER A 18 -7.50 -10.11 16.39
CA SER A 18 -8.58 -10.81 15.71
C SER A 18 -9.69 -11.28 16.64
N SER A 19 -9.61 -11.01 17.96
CA SER A 19 -10.48 -11.57 19.00
C SER A 19 -10.64 -13.11 18.90
N GLY A 20 -9.53 -13.80 18.64
CA GLY A 20 -9.41 -15.25 18.58
C GLY A 20 -9.80 -15.88 17.24
N ARG A 21 -9.94 -15.10 16.17
CA ARG A 21 -10.32 -15.58 14.83
C ARG A 21 -9.13 -16.05 13.99
N TYR A 22 -7.95 -15.55 14.32
CA TYR A 22 -6.72 -15.78 13.58
C TYR A 22 -5.55 -15.97 14.55
N SER A 23 -4.69 -16.94 14.27
CA SER A 23 -3.44 -17.20 15.00
C SER A 23 -2.38 -17.66 14.00
N VAL A 24 -1.15 -17.81 14.46
CA VAL A 24 0.00 -18.17 13.62
C VAL A 24 0.70 -19.38 14.22
N GLU A 25 0.85 -20.42 13.40
CA GLU A 25 1.63 -21.62 13.69
C GLU A 25 2.67 -21.81 12.58
N GLY A 26 3.77 -22.50 12.89
CA GLY A 26 4.84 -22.72 11.94
C GLY A 26 6.11 -23.22 12.62
N GLU A 27 7.23 -23.14 11.91
CA GLU A 27 8.54 -23.56 12.42
C GLU A 27 9.62 -22.49 12.20
N VAL A 28 10.63 -22.50 13.05
CA VAL A 28 11.83 -21.67 12.92
C VAL A 28 13.01 -22.61 12.64
N THR A 29 13.79 -22.29 11.61
CA THR A 29 15.00 -23.05 11.29
C THR A 29 16.20 -22.56 12.11
N GLU A 30 17.25 -23.37 12.12
CA GLU A 30 18.58 -22.93 12.55
C GLU A 30 19.11 -21.80 11.66
N TRP A 31 20.10 -21.06 12.15
CA TRP A 31 20.79 -20.02 11.37
C TRP A 31 21.50 -20.61 10.16
N VAL A 32 21.19 -20.09 8.98
CA VAL A 32 21.82 -20.48 7.71
C VAL A 32 22.89 -19.49 7.33
N LYS A 33 24.11 -19.97 7.09
CA LYS A 33 25.22 -19.12 6.69
C LYS A 33 25.33 -19.04 5.17
N VAL A 34 25.05 -17.86 4.64
CA VAL A 34 25.24 -17.54 3.21
C VAL A 34 26.67 -17.06 2.92
N PRO A 35 27.15 -17.09 1.65
CA PRO A 35 28.58 -16.94 1.34
C PRO A 35 29.07 -15.48 1.29
N PHE A 36 28.17 -14.50 1.33
CA PHE A 36 28.50 -13.08 1.24
C PHE A 36 28.10 -12.31 2.50
N ASN A 37 28.66 -11.11 2.65
CA ASN A 37 28.26 -10.16 3.68
C ASN A 37 26.98 -9.42 3.29
N GLU A 38 26.43 -8.67 4.24
CA GLU A 38 25.15 -7.97 4.13
C GLU A 38 25.09 -7.02 2.92
N ALA A 39 26.19 -6.31 2.63
CA ALA A 39 26.33 -5.43 1.48
C ALA A 39 25.97 -6.09 0.11
N ARG A 40 26.11 -7.41 -0.03
CA ARG A 40 25.69 -8.11 -1.26
C ARG A 40 24.17 -8.06 -1.45
N TYR A 41 23.43 -8.10 -0.34
CA TYR A 41 22.00 -8.34 -0.30
C TYR A 41 21.19 -7.09 0.07
N GLY A 42 21.74 -6.19 0.89
CA GLY A 42 21.04 -5.03 1.44
C GLY A 42 21.40 -3.69 0.84
N ARG A 43 22.55 -3.56 0.15
CA ARG A 43 22.98 -2.26 -0.37
C ARG A 43 22.00 -1.68 -1.40
N ASP A 44 21.73 -0.37 -1.28
CA ASP A 44 20.90 0.49 -2.14
C ASP A 44 21.42 0.68 -3.58
N VAL A 45 21.68 -0.42 -4.30
CA VAL A 45 22.29 -0.38 -5.64
C VAL A 45 21.33 0.05 -6.75
N CYS A 46 20.03 0.07 -6.49
CA CYS A 46 18.98 0.37 -7.46
C CYS A 46 18.47 1.83 -7.39
N GLY A 47 19.05 2.66 -6.51
CA GLY A 47 18.59 4.03 -6.27
C GLY A 47 17.38 4.14 -5.33
N GLY A 48 16.90 3.01 -4.80
CA GLY A 48 15.94 2.93 -3.70
C GLY A 48 16.54 2.15 -2.51
N ILE A 49 15.78 2.11 -1.41
CA ILE A 49 16.13 1.40 -0.16
C ILE A 49 15.74 -0.10 -0.19
N THR A 50 14.86 -0.47 -1.12
CA THR A 50 14.42 -1.86 -1.34
C THR A 50 14.81 -2.25 -2.75
N CYS A 51 15.75 -3.18 -2.89
CA CYS A 51 16.35 -3.53 -4.17
C CYS A 51 16.29 -5.04 -4.45
N SER A 52 16.26 -5.40 -5.73
CA SER A 52 16.17 -6.81 -6.16
C SER A 52 17.38 -7.68 -5.77
N ASN A 53 18.48 -7.06 -5.32
CA ASN A 53 19.62 -7.79 -4.78
C ASN A 53 19.27 -8.57 -3.49
N THR A 54 18.25 -8.14 -2.74
CA THR A 54 17.76 -8.85 -1.55
C THR A 54 17.17 -10.21 -1.89
N TRP A 55 16.55 -10.37 -3.07
CA TRP A 55 16.01 -11.68 -3.48
C TRP A 55 17.08 -12.77 -3.52
N PHE A 56 18.34 -12.41 -3.80
CA PHE A 56 19.45 -13.36 -3.77
C PHE A 56 19.77 -13.86 -2.36
N LEU A 57 19.44 -13.11 -1.30
CA LEU A 57 19.52 -13.64 0.06
C LEU A 57 18.51 -14.78 0.23
N ILE A 58 17.29 -14.61 -0.27
CA ILE A 58 16.23 -15.64 -0.20
C ILE A 58 16.70 -16.92 -0.90
N ARG A 59 17.14 -16.81 -2.16
CA ARG A 59 17.69 -17.95 -2.91
C ARG A 59 18.89 -18.57 -2.21
N ASP A 60 19.89 -17.78 -1.85
CA ASP A 60 21.13 -18.32 -1.30
C ASP A 60 20.86 -19.00 0.06
N ALA A 61 20.05 -18.39 0.93
CA ALA A 61 19.67 -18.98 2.21
C ALA A 61 18.92 -20.31 2.03
N LEU A 62 17.91 -20.35 1.15
CA LEU A 62 17.14 -21.58 0.90
C LEU A 62 17.99 -22.68 0.26
N ALA A 63 18.92 -22.33 -0.65
CA ALA A 63 19.84 -23.26 -1.26
C ALA A 63 20.80 -23.90 -0.24
N TYR A 64 21.39 -23.09 0.63
CA TYR A 64 22.27 -23.58 1.69
C TYR A 64 21.50 -24.36 2.76
N TRP A 65 20.28 -23.96 3.10
CA TRP A 65 19.43 -24.72 4.02
C TRP A 65 19.18 -26.14 3.52
N VAL A 66 18.77 -26.33 2.26
CA VAL A 66 18.59 -27.67 1.68
C VAL A 66 19.90 -28.47 1.72
N GLN A 67 21.02 -27.84 1.36
CA GLN A 67 22.33 -28.48 1.39
C GLN A 67 22.72 -28.94 2.82
N ASP A 68 22.37 -28.16 3.84
CA ASP A 68 22.63 -28.48 5.25
C ASP A 68 21.70 -29.60 5.75
N GLN A 69 20.42 -29.62 5.35
CA GLN A 69 19.51 -30.73 5.67
C GLN A 69 19.98 -32.05 5.05
N MET A 70 20.47 -32.02 3.81
CA MET A 70 21.07 -33.19 3.17
C MET A 70 22.33 -33.65 3.89
N ALA A 71 23.18 -32.73 4.34
CA ALA A 71 24.37 -33.04 5.14
C ALA A 71 24.01 -33.62 6.52
N ALA A 72 22.86 -33.22 7.08
CA ALA A 72 22.29 -33.79 8.29
C ALA A 72 21.62 -35.17 8.08
N GLY A 73 21.55 -35.65 6.83
CA GLY A 73 21.10 -36.99 6.47
C GLY A 73 19.65 -37.09 5.98
N MET A 74 18.95 -35.96 5.79
CA MET A 74 17.64 -35.98 5.13
C MET A 74 17.78 -36.27 3.64
N THR A 75 16.87 -37.08 3.10
CA THR A 75 16.73 -37.26 1.65
C THR A 75 15.93 -36.12 1.05
N MET A 76 16.12 -35.84 -0.25
CA MET A 76 15.33 -34.82 -0.96
C MET A 76 13.81 -35.05 -0.87
N ALA A 77 13.37 -36.31 -0.83
CA ALA A 77 11.96 -36.64 -0.62
C ALA A 77 11.48 -36.17 0.76
N GLN A 78 12.25 -36.44 1.82
CA GLN A 78 11.90 -35.99 3.18
C GLN A 78 11.92 -34.46 3.31
N ILE A 79 12.83 -33.78 2.62
CA ILE A 79 12.89 -32.31 2.61
C ILE A 79 11.66 -31.74 1.89
N SER A 80 11.32 -32.27 0.71
CA SER A 80 10.12 -31.86 -0.03
C SER A 80 8.83 -32.14 0.75
N ASP A 81 8.69 -33.32 1.35
CA ASP A 81 7.54 -33.69 2.17
C ASP A 81 7.38 -32.79 3.40
N TYR A 82 8.50 -32.38 4.01
CA TYR A 82 8.50 -31.40 5.11
C TYR A 82 8.05 -30.01 4.64
N LEU A 83 8.60 -29.49 3.54
CA LEU A 83 8.26 -28.17 3.02
C LEU A 83 6.77 -28.07 2.62
N LYS A 84 6.21 -29.14 2.05
CA LYS A 84 4.77 -29.22 1.70
C LYS A 84 3.82 -29.16 2.90
N THR A 85 4.32 -29.23 4.14
CA THR A 85 3.47 -29.02 5.32
C THR A 85 3.13 -27.55 5.55
N PHE A 86 3.83 -26.63 4.87
CA PHE A 86 3.59 -25.17 4.92
C PHE A 86 2.95 -24.62 3.64
N ASP A 87 2.47 -25.50 2.77
CA ASP A 87 1.79 -25.21 1.50
C ASP A 87 0.38 -25.78 1.64
N VAL A 88 -0.55 -24.93 2.07
CA VAL A 88 -1.93 -25.29 2.41
C VAL A 88 -2.94 -24.34 1.76
N GLN A 89 -2.51 -23.13 1.40
CA GLN A 89 -3.37 -22.08 0.84
C GLN A 89 -2.95 -21.71 -0.58
N ASP A 90 -3.93 -21.58 -1.47
CA ASP A 90 -3.75 -21.02 -2.79
C ASP A 90 -4.19 -19.57 -2.74
N ARG A 91 -3.30 -18.70 -2.24
CA ARG A 91 -3.58 -17.29 -2.01
C ARG A 91 -4.07 -16.57 -3.27
N TYR A 92 -3.61 -17.00 -4.44
CA TYR A 92 -3.81 -16.31 -5.71
C TYR A 92 -4.75 -17.04 -6.66
N ASP A 93 -5.36 -18.16 -6.23
CA ASP A 93 -6.24 -19.01 -7.06
C ASP A 93 -5.54 -19.35 -8.38
N PHE A 94 -4.31 -19.88 -8.28
CA PHE A 94 -3.43 -20.10 -9.43
C PHE A 94 -3.99 -21.08 -10.46
N ASP A 95 -4.94 -21.94 -10.09
CA ASP A 95 -5.66 -22.82 -11.00
C ASP A 95 -7.05 -22.30 -11.44
N GLY A 96 -7.54 -21.25 -10.79
CA GLY A 96 -8.76 -20.52 -11.15
C GLY A 96 -10.05 -21.26 -10.82
N ASP A 97 -10.03 -22.18 -9.85
CA ASP A 97 -11.20 -22.94 -9.43
C ASP A 97 -12.00 -22.26 -8.27
N GLY A 98 -11.41 -21.22 -7.66
CA GLY A 98 -11.99 -20.42 -6.58
C GLY A 98 -11.85 -21.03 -5.19
N ASN A 99 -11.02 -22.06 -5.02
CA ASN A 99 -10.73 -22.72 -3.75
C ASN A 99 -9.36 -22.31 -3.18
N PHE A 100 -9.37 -21.31 -2.31
CA PHE A 100 -8.15 -20.81 -1.64
C PHE A 100 -7.61 -21.75 -0.54
N ASP A 101 -8.38 -22.77 -0.13
CA ASP A 101 -8.02 -23.71 0.94
C ASP A 101 -7.38 -25.01 0.37
N GLU A 102 -6.42 -24.86 -0.56
CA GLU A 102 -5.66 -25.96 -1.14
C GLU A 102 -4.21 -25.56 -1.48
N PRO A 103 -3.27 -26.51 -1.62
CA PRO A 103 -1.88 -26.19 -1.91
C PRO A 103 -1.66 -25.69 -3.34
N ASP A 104 -0.82 -24.68 -3.50
CA ASP A 104 -0.42 -24.09 -4.79
C ASP A 104 1.06 -24.33 -5.14
N GLY A 105 1.80 -25.07 -4.30
CA GLY A 105 3.22 -25.33 -4.49
C GLY A 105 4.14 -24.24 -3.94
N TYR A 106 3.60 -23.19 -3.35
CA TYR A 106 4.31 -22.14 -2.62
C TYR A 106 4.17 -22.32 -1.10
N ILE A 107 5.17 -21.89 -0.36
CA ILE A 107 5.05 -21.76 1.10
C ILE A 107 4.08 -20.61 1.39
N ASP A 108 3.00 -20.87 2.15
CA ASP A 108 1.93 -19.92 2.45
C ASP A 108 2.47 -18.59 3.00
N HIS A 109 3.39 -18.69 3.97
CA HIS A 109 3.95 -17.56 4.71
C HIS A 109 5.44 -17.76 4.97
N PHE A 110 6.30 -17.20 4.12
CA PHE A 110 7.76 -17.26 4.31
C PHE A 110 8.30 -15.98 4.95
N GLN A 111 9.03 -16.15 6.06
CA GLN A 111 9.71 -15.04 6.74
C GLN A 111 11.20 -15.33 6.89
N ILE A 112 12.04 -14.32 6.70
CA ILE A 112 13.49 -14.43 6.87
C ILE A 112 14.00 -13.41 7.88
N VAL A 113 14.73 -13.91 8.89
CA VAL A 113 15.45 -13.04 9.82
C VAL A 113 16.90 -12.93 9.38
N HIS A 114 17.37 -11.72 9.09
CA HIS A 114 18.77 -11.47 8.77
C HIS A 114 19.56 -11.08 10.02
N ALA A 115 20.86 -11.42 10.04
CA ALA A 115 21.76 -11.00 11.11
C ALA A 115 21.94 -9.47 11.10
N GLY A 116 22.13 -8.86 12.28
CA GLY A 116 22.31 -7.41 12.41
C GLY A 116 21.00 -6.63 12.63
N GLY A 117 21.10 -5.31 12.58
CA GLY A 117 19.98 -4.39 12.76
C GLY A 117 19.40 -3.87 11.45
N ASP A 118 18.23 -3.25 11.57
CA ASP A 118 17.50 -2.67 10.44
C ASP A 118 18.19 -1.43 9.86
N GLN A 119 18.20 -1.30 8.54
CA GLN A 119 18.55 -0.05 7.87
C GLN A 119 17.62 1.09 8.31
N ALA A 120 16.32 0.81 8.52
CA ALA A 120 15.32 1.79 8.95
C ALA A 120 15.62 2.38 10.34
N ALA A 121 16.30 1.61 11.20
CA ALA A 121 16.73 2.03 12.52
C ALA A 121 18.14 2.66 12.53
N GLY A 122 18.79 2.74 11.37
CA GLY A 122 20.15 3.26 11.23
C GLY A 122 21.19 2.35 11.86
N ASP A 123 21.24 1.07 11.44
CA ASP A 123 22.18 0.08 11.98
C ASP A 123 23.62 0.66 12.07
N PRO A 124 24.23 0.69 13.27
CA PRO A 124 25.51 1.36 13.49
C PRO A 124 26.71 0.59 12.92
N GLN A 125 26.56 -0.69 12.56
CA GLN A 125 27.63 -1.54 12.08
C GLN A 125 27.67 -1.61 10.55
N GLN A 126 26.50 -1.75 9.92
CA GLN A 126 26.33 -1.93 8.49
C GLN A 126 25.92 -0.64 7.79
N GLY A 127 25.32 0.32 8.51
CA GLY A 127 24.84 1.57 7.92
C GLY A 127 23.88 1.31 6.77
N SER A 128 24.13 1.92 5.61
CA SER A 128 23.32 1.72 4.40
C SER A 128 23.51 0.34 3.74
N ASP A 129 24.46 -0.48 4.20
CA ASP A 129 24.58 -1.87 3.71
C ASP A 129 23.64 -2.83 4.46
N ALA A 130 23.00 -2.38 5.56
CA ALA A 130 21.94 -3.13 6.24
C ALA A 130 20.73 -3.31 5.34
N ILE A 131 19.96 -4.39 5.56
CA ILE A 131 18.68 -4.59 4.89
C ILE A 131 17.60 -3.74 5.59
N TRP A 132 16.80 -3.02 4.82
CA TRP A 132 15.58 -2.38 5.30
C TRP A 132 14.47 -3.44 5.43
N SER A 133 13.78 -3.55 6.57
CA SER A 133 12.68 -4.53 6.73
C SER A 133 11.55 -4.28 5.73
N HIS A 134 11.08 -5.31 5.04
CA HIS A 134 10.00 -5.17 4.07
C HIS A 134 9.32 -6.50 3.73
N ARG A 135 8.19 -6.39 3.04
CA ARG A 135 7.50 -7.47 2.32
C ARG A 135 7.64 -7.29 0.81
N TRP A 136 7.92 -8.37 0.07
CA TRP A 136 7.94 -8.36 -1.38
C TRP A 136 7.65 -9.75 -1.98
N TYR A 137 7.53 -9.84 -3.31
CA TYR A 137 7.46 -11.11 -4.04
C TYR A 137 8.81 -11.39 -4.73
N ALA A 138 9.50 -12.48 -4.40
CA ALA A 138 10.86 -12.76 -4.85
C ALA A 138 10.95 -13.10 -6.35
N GLN A 139 11.12 -12.11 -7.23
CA GLN A 139 11.16 -12.30 -8.68
C GLN A 139 12.54 -12.72 -9.24
N ILE A 140 13.26 -13.62 -8.56
CA ILE A 140 14.51 -14.19 -9.13
C ILE A 140 14.22 -14.93 -10.42
N ASN A 141 13.15 -15.70 -10.44
CA ASN A 141 12.56 -16.18 -11.67
C ASN A 141 11.26 -15.39 -11.89
N PRO A 142 11.12 -14.65 -13.00
CA PRO A 142 10.01 -13.72 -13.18
C PRO A 142 8.69 -14.44 -13.44
N PHE A 143 7.60 -13.76 -13.10
CA PHE A 143 6.23 -14.18 -13.42
C PHE A 143 6.09 -14.51 -14.92
N GLY A 144 5.26 -15.49 -15.25
CA GLY A 144 4.99 -15.94 -16.61
C GLY A 144 6.10 -16.78 -17.26
N SER A 145 7.21 -17.05 -16.55
CA SER A 145 8.34 -17.82 -17.09
C SER A 145 8.63 -19.14 -16.36
N THR A 146 8.33 -19.19 -15.06
CA THR A 146 8.66 -20.31 -14.16
C THR A 146 7.74 -20.30 -12.94
N GLY A 147 7.67 -21.39 -12.20
CA GLY A 147 6.86 -21.57 -11.00
C GLY A 147 6.56 -23.06 -10.75
N PRO A 148 5.69 -23.40 -9.79
CA PRO A 148 5.18 -24.74 -9.58
C PRO A 148 4.62 -25.34 -10.88
N ALA A 149 4.90 -26.62 -11.09
CA ALA A 149 4.53 -27.30 -12.32
C ALA A 149 3.02 -27.54 -12.40
N GLY A 150 2.39 -27.13 -13.51
CA GLY A 150 0.97 -27.38 -13.77
C GLY A 150 0.03 -26.26 -13.34
N LEU A 151 0.56 -25.19 -12.75
CA LEU A 151 -0.16 -23.99 -12.34
C LEU A 151 0.26 -22.78 -13.18
N LEU A 152 -0.43 -21.66 -13.03
CA LEU A 152 0.04 -20.37 -13.53
C LEU A 152 1.45 -20.10 -12.98
N GLN A 153 2.36 -19.69 -13.87
CA GLN A 153 3.79 -19.54 -13.55
C GLN A 153 4.02 -18.26 -12.73
N GLY A 154 3.75 -18.31 -11.43
CA GLY A 154 3.86 -17.19 -10.51
C GLY A 154 5.27 -16.60 -10.34
N GLY A 155 6.32 -17.23 -10.89
CA GLY A 155 7.71 -16.86 -10.61
C GLY A 155 8.14 -17.32 -9.21
N GLY A 156 9.08 -16.61 -8.60
CA GLY A 156 9.54 -16.92 -7.24
C GLY A 156 10.94 -17.51 -7.19
N VAL A 157 11.25 -18.12 -6.05
CA VAL A 157 12.47 -18.88 -5.79
C VAL A 157 12.09 -20.33 -5.48
N GLU A 158 12.56 -21.28 -6.28
CA GLU A 158 12.41 -22.69 -5.92
C GLU A 158 13.35 -23.02 -4.75
N ILE A 159 12.82 -23.61 -3.68
CA ILE A 159 13.62 -23.94 -2.49
C ILE A 159 14.68 -24.98 -2.88
N GLY A 160 15.94 -24.65 -2.62
CA GLY A 160 17.09 -25.45 -3.04
C GLY A 160 17.68 -25.04 -4.39
N GLN A 161 17.07 -24.10 -5.12
CA GLN A 161 17.62 -23.57 -6.36
C GLN A 161 18.92 -22.81 -6.12
N GLY A 162 19.99 -23.25 -6.76
CA GLY A 162 21.27 -22.55 -6.74
C GLY A 162 21.46 -21.65 -7.95
N GLY A 163 22.72 -21.41 -8.29
CA GLY A 163 23.10 -20.60 -9.43
C GLY A 163 24.51 -20.07 -9.28
N VAL A 164 24.85 -19.07 -10.10
CA VAL A 164 26.09 -18.31 -9.92
C VAL A 164 25.71 -16.93 -9.40
N SER A 165 26.25 -16.57 -8.24
CA SER A 165 26.14 -15.21 -7.72
C SER A 165 27.40 -14.45 -8.14
N ASP A 166 27.24 -13.45 -9.00
CA ASP A 166 28.35 -12.70 -9.57
C ASP A 166 28.32 -11.19 -9.25
N PRO A 167 28.42 -10.78 -7.97
CA PRO A 167 28.30 -9.37 -7.61
C PRO A 167 29.38 -8.47 -8.21
N ASN A 168 30.52 -9.01 -8.67
CA ASN A 168 31.68 -8.25 -9.15
C ASN A 168 32.61 -9.05 -10.11
N GLY A 169 32.16 -10.12 -10.77
CA GLY A 169 33.03 -11.06 -11.50
C GLY A 169 33.62 -12.19 -10.65
N ALA A 170 33.17 -12.36 -9.40
CA ALA A 170 33.62 -13.38 -8.45
C ALA A 170 33.11 -14.80 -8.76
N ASN A 171 32.02 -14.94 -9.53
CA ASN A 171 31.44 -16.22 -9.95
C ASN A 171 31.32 -17.27 -8.83
N VAL A 172 30.68 -16.93 -7.70
CA VAL A 172 30.49 -17.88 -6.61
C VAL A 172 29.34 -18.82 -6.95
N THR A 173 29.63 -20.11 -7.04
CA THR A 173 28.62 -21.15 -7.25
C THR A 173 27.86 -21.43 -5.95
N ILE A 174 26.55 -21.28 -6.00
CA ILE A 174 25.61 -21.63 -4.94
C ILE A 174 25.15 -23.08 -5.16
N PRO A 175 25.10 -23.94 -4.13
CA PRO A 175 24.61 -25.32 -4.27
C PRO A 175 23.21 -25.33 -4.88
N SER A 176 22.90 -26.33 -5.70
CA SER A 176 21.60 -26.42 -6.38
C SER A 176 21.01 -27.82 -6.23
N ASN A 177 20.03 -27.95 -5.34
CA ASN A 177 19.27 -29.15 -5.06
C ASN A 177 17.77 -28.79 -5.02
N PRO A 178 17.13 -28.47 -6.16
CA PRO A 178 15.74 -28.01 -6.21
C PRO A 178 14.76 -29.04 -5.64
N THR A 179 13.80 -28.57 -4.84
CA THR A 179 12.86 -29.41 -4.08
C THR A 179 11.48 -29.57 -4.72
N GLY A 180 11.15 -28.73 -5.72
CA GLY A 180 9.81 -28.61 -6.29
C GLY A 180 8.81 -27.78 -5.48
N VAL A 181 9.23 -27.20 -4.35
CA VAL A 181 8.42 -26.26 -3.52
C VAL A 181 9.01 -24.86 -3.66
N TRP A 182 8.17 -23.84 -3.69
CA TRP A 182 8.55 -22.47 -4.04
C TRP A 182 8.31 -21.47 -2.92
N VAL A 183 9.02 -20.35 -2.98
CA VAL A 183 8.72 -19.15 -2.20
C VAL A 183 8.44 -18.02 -3.19
N GLY A 184 7.24 -17.46 -3.10
CA GLY A 184 6.81 -16.29 -3.87
C GLY A 184 6.94 -15.06 -2.99
N ASP A 185 5.94 -14.84 -2.14
CA ASP A 185 5.96 -13.80 -1.12
C ASP A 185 6.98 -14.08 -0.03
N TYR A 186 7.66 -13.03 0.42
CA TYR A 186 8.50 -13.07 1.61
C TYR A 186 8.37 -11.80 2.42
N THR A 187 8.64 -11.93 3.70
CA THR A 187 8.93 -10.80 4.58
C THR A 187 10.33 -10.94 5.17
N ILE A 188 11.03 -9.82 5.40
CA ILE A 188 12.39 -9.81 5.96
C ILE A 188 12.49 -8.87 7.16
N GLN A 189 13.08 -9.35 8.25
CA GLN A 189 13.24 -8.63 9.52
C GLN A 189 14.67 -8.74 10.06
N PRO A 190 15.15 -7.77 10.86
CA PRO A 190 16.45 -7.83 11.52
C PRO A 190 16.47 -8.75 12.73
N GLU A 191 17.66 -9.24 13.08
CA GLU A 191 17.92 -10.07 14.27
C GLU A 191 17.52 -9.37 15.57
N ASN A 192 17.65 -8.03 15.62
CA ASN A 192 17.33 -7.24 16.80
C ASN A 192 15.88 -6.68 16.80
N GLY A 193 15.01 -7.17 15.91
CA GLY A 193 13.62 -6.73 15.82
C GLY A 193 12.82 -7.01 17.10
N GLY A 194 12.03 -6.03 17.54
CA GLY A 194 11.01 -6.22 18.57
C GLY A 194 9.75 -6.88 18.00
N LEU A 195 8.85 -7.35 18.87
CA LEU A 195 7.57 -7.95 18.48
C LEU A 195 6.79 -7.13 17.44
N GLY A 196 6.81 -5.81 17.54
CA GLY A 196 6.07 -4.94 16.64
C GLY A 196 6.59 -4.96 15.20
N VAL A 197 7.89 -5.13 14.96
CA VAL A 197 8.45 -5.28 13.60
C VAL A 197 7.96 -6.60 12.99
N PHE A 198 8.04 -7.71 13.73
CA PHE A 198 7.55 -9.01 13.27
C PHE A 198 6.05 -9.00 12.98
N ALA A 199 5.26 -8.38 13.85
CA ALA A 199 3.82 -8.25 13.64
C ALA A 199 3.49 -7.33 12.45
N HIS A 200 4.22 -6.23 12.29
CA HIS A 200 4.05 -5.28 11.18
C HIS A 200 4.29 -5.96 9.83
N GLU A 201 5.45 -6.61 9.68
CA GLU A 201 5.81 -7.29 8.43
C GLU A 201 4.88 -8.46 8.09
N PHE A 202 4.51 -9.27 9.09
CA PHE A 202 3.51 -10.32 8.87
C PHE A 202 2.16 -9.76 8.43
N GLY A 203 1.82 -8.55 8.88
CA GLY A 203 0.64 -7.84 8.43
C GLY A 203 0.62 -7.51 6.93
N HIS A 204 1.77 -7.14 6.37
CA HIS A 204 1.91 -6.94 4.92
C HIS A 204 1.74 -8.24 4.15
N ASP A 205 2.17 -9.36 4.74
CA ASP A 205 1.89 -10.66 4.15
C ASP A 205 0.39 -10.96 4.10
N LEU A 206 -0.41 -10.41 5.02
CA LEU A 206 -1.87 -10.48 4.94
C LEU A 206 -2.51 -9.42 4.03
N GLY A 207 -1.72 -8.62 3.31
CA GLY A 207 -2.19 -7.63 2.34
C GLY A 207 -2.52 -6.25 2.92
N LEU A 208 -2.05 -5.93 4.13
CA LEU A 208 -2.20 -4.60 4.69
C LEU A 208 -1.12 -3.63 4.17
N PRO A 209 -1.47 -2.37 3.85
CA PRO A 209 -0.50 -1.39 3.38
C PRO A 209 0.22 -0.72 4.55
N ASP A 210 1.36 -0.09 4.24
CA ASP A 210 1.95 0.91 5.13
C ASP A 210 1.04 2.13 5.25
N LEU A 211 0.90 2.63 6.48
CA LEU A 211 0.15 3.85 6.78
C LEU A 211 1.06 5.02 7.16
N TYR A 212 2.37 4.81 7.34
CA TYR A 212 3.36 5.89 7.41
C TYR A 212 3.69 6.46 6.02
N ASP A 213 4.52 7.50 5.97
CA ASP A 213 4.98 8.10 4.71
C ASP A 213 6.17 7.27 4.17
N THR A 214 5.94 6.54 3.09
CA THR A 214 6.87 5.58 2.47
C THR A 214 7.80 6.21 1.44
N SER A 215 7.68 7.51 1.16
CA SER A 215 8.40 8.19 0.07
C SER A 215 9.93 8.13 0.19
N GLY A 216 10.48 7.80 1.36
CA GLY A 216 11.92 7.70 1.58
C GLY A 216 12.68 9.03 1.42
N ASN A 217 11.95 10.15 1.27
CA ASN A 217 12.55 11.47 1.11
C ASN A 217 13.49 11.77 2.29
N THR A 218 14.77 11.98 1.96
CA THR A 218 15.87 12.16 2.92
C THR A 218 15.58 13.34 3.87
N GLY A 219 15.13 13.03 5.10
CA GLY A 219 14.84 14.05 6.11
C GLY A 219 13.67 13.81 7.07
N GLY A 220 13.02 12.64 7.04
CA GLY A 220 11.91 12.33 7.96
C GLY A 220 10.55 12.72 7.40
N ALA A 221 10.22 12.19 6.22
CA ALA A 221 8.85 12.16 5.77
C ALA A 221 8.02 11.39 6.81
N GLU A 222 7.05 12.07 7.41
CA GLU A 222 6.23 11.57 8.50
C GLU A 222 4.81 12.05 8.26
N ASN A 223 3.85 11.31 8.79
CA ASN A 223 2.46 11.70 8.76
C ASN A 223 1.79 11.59 10.14
N SER A 224 0.52 11.99 10.22
CA SER A 224 -0.21 12.05 11.49
C SER A 224 -0.66 10.69 12.01
N THR A 225 -0.47 9.57 11.28
CA THR A 225 -0.85 8.24 11.81
C THR A 225 -0.02 7.89 13.04
N GLY A 226 1.27 8.26 13.04
CA GLY A 226 2.14 8.20 14.22
C GLY A 226 2.03 6.88 15.00
N PHE A 227 1.85 6.98 16.32
CA PHE A 227 1.70 5.79 17.18
C PHE A 227 0.27 5.21 17.19
N TRP A 228 -0.69 5.73 16.43
CA TRP A 228 -2.07 5.23 16.47
C TRP A 228 -2.26 3.84 15.84
N THR A 229 -1.32 3.38 15.02
CA THR A 229 -1.43 2.12 14.27
C THR A 229 -0.10 1.38 14.24
N LEU A 230 -0.17 0.04 14.26
CA LEU A 230 0.95 -0.86 13.98
C LEU A 230 1.63 -0.55 12.64
N TYR A 231 0.88 -0.08 11.64
CA TYR A 231 1.37 0.21 10.28
C TYR A 231 2.04 1.58 10.16
N SER A 232 2.57 2.08 11.28
CA SER A 232 3.31 3.32 11.40
C SER A 232 4.24 3.23 12.62
N SER A 233 4.37 4.27 13.44
CA SER A 233 5.23 4.24 14.63
C SER A 233 4.71 3.30 15.74
N GLY A 234 3.46 2.82 15.67
CA GLY A 234 2.88 1.92 16.66
C GLY A 234 3.59 0.57 16.76
N SER A 235 4.32 0.13 15.71
CA SER A 235 5.22 -1.04 15.77
C SER A 235 6.42 -0.82 16.71
N TYR A 236 6.76 0.42 17.04
CA TYR A 236 7.85 0.78 17.96
C TYR A 236 7.36 1.13 19.38
N GLY A 237 6.12 0.75 19.73
CA GLY A 237 5.57 0.94 21.07
C GLY A 237 6.33 0.17 22.17
N ASN A 238 6.18 0.60 23.43
CA ASN A 238 6.73 -0.08 24.60
C ASN A 238 5.89 0.23 25.87
N HIS A 239 5.50 -0.80 26.60
CA HIS A 239 4.81 -0.66 27.89
C HIS A 239 5.46 -1.45 29.03
N ARG A 240 6.03 -2.62 28.71
CA ARG A 240 6.45 -3.62 29.71
C ARG A 240 7.97 -3.77 29.80
N GLY A 241 8.74 -3.19 28.87
CA GLY A 241 10.21 -3.29 28.83
C GLY A 241 10.92 -2.02 29.31
N THR A 242 12.06 -2.18 29.97
CA THR A 242 12.98 -1.05 30.30
C THR A 242 14.13 -0.91 29.30
N ASP A 243 14.38 -1.93 28.49
CA ASP A 243 15.54 -2.04 27.61
C ASP A 243 15.06 -2.19 26.15
N GLY A 244 14.96 -1.07 25.41
CA GLY A 244 14.60 -1.06 23.97
C GLY A 244 13.24 -0.44 23.63
N ILE A 245 12.86 -0.49 22.35
CA ILE A 245 11.57 -0.04 21.79
C ILE A 245 11.00 -1.12 20.87
N GLY A 246 9.68 -1.16 20.65
CA GLY A 246 9.02 -2.07 19.70
C GLY A 246 8.68 -3.46 20.23
N ASP A 247 8.83 -3.71 21.54
CA ASP A 247 8.47 -5.00 22.13
C ASP A 247 6.99 -5.11 22.54
N ASP A 248 6.29 -3.97 22.63
CA ASP A 248 4.85 -3.89 22.90
C ASP A 248 4.20 -2.95 21.88
N PRO A 249 3.86 -3.45 20.68
CA PRO A 249 3.19 -2.64 19.67
C PRO A 249 1.79 -2.19 20.13
N THR A 250 1.21 -1.23 19.44
CA THR A 250 -0.19 -0.81 19.67
C THR A 250 -1.19 -1.77 19.02
N ASP A 251 -2.48 -1.65 19.37
CA ASP A 251 -3.52 -2.39 18.68
C ASP A 251 -3.68 -1.91 17.22
N LEU A 252 -4.26 -2.77 16.37
CA LEU A 252 -4.66 -2.40 15.01
C LEU A 252 -5.85 -1.44 15.01
N GLY A 253 -5.87 -0.52 14.05
CA GLY A 253 -7.00 0.37 13.82
C GLY A 253 -8.18 -0.31 13.11
N ALA A 254 -9.24 0.47 12.94
CA ALA A 254 -10.47 0.04 12.30
C ALA A 254 -10.30 -0.31 10.81
N PHE A 255 -9.41 0.38 10.09
CA PHE A 255 -9.17 0.12 8.66
C PHE A 255 -8.55 -1.26 8.46
N GLU A 256 -7.56 -1.59 9.27
CA GLU A 256 -6.80 -2.83 9.19
C GLU A 256 -7.67 -4.02 9.56
N LYS A 257 -8.44 -3.90 10.66
CA LYS A 257 -9.40 -4.94 11.05
C LYS A 257 -10.56 -5.08 10.04
N PHE A 258 -10.91 -4.02 9.33
CA PHE A 258 -11.89 -4.09 8.25
C PHE A 258 -11.34 -4.83 7.03
N GLN A 259 -10.14 -4.47 6.59
CA GLN A 259 -9.46 -5.06 5.43
C GLN A 259 -9.19 -6.55 5.63
N LEU A 260 -8.79 -6.97 6.85
CA LEU A 260 -8.63 -8.37 7.22
C LEU A 260 -9.96 -9.13 7.42
N GLY A 261 -11.11 -8.45 7.24
CA GLY A 261 -12.44 -9.05 7.39
C GLY A 261 -12.87 -9.30 8.85
N TRP A 262 -12.06 -8.94 9.84
CA TRP A 262 -12.31 -9.24 11.26
C TRP A 262 -13.46 -8.44 11.86
N LEU A 263 -13.69 -7.21 11.38
CA LEU A 263 -14.88 -6.45 11.74
C LEU A 263 -16.15 -7.03 11.12
N GLY A 264 -16.07 -7.59 9.91
CA GLY A 264 -17.22 -8.17 9.22
C GLY A 264 -17.63 -9.52 9.78
N CYS A 265 -16.66 -10.43 9.91
CA CYS A 265 -16.79 -11.84 10.27
C CYS A 265 -18.23 -12.38 10.19
N PRO A 266 -18.77 -12.61 8.98
CA PRO A 266 -20.18 -13.00 8.80
C PRO A 266 -20.52 -14.35 9.44
N SER A 267 -19.50 -15.19 9.68
CA SER A 267 -19.60 -16.47 10.38
C SER A 267 -19.50 -16.35 11.92
N CYS A 268 -19.12 -15.18 12.47
CA CYS A 268 -18.93 -15.00 13.91
C CYS A 268 -20.23 -14.66 14.64
N PRO A 269 -20.54 -15.33 15.77
CA PRO A 269 -21.63 -14.93 16.65
C PRO A 269 -21.44 -13.50 17.16
N GLY A 270 -22.43 -12.63 16.90
CA GLY A 270 -22.43 -11.24 17.37
C GLY A 270 -21.80 -10.22 16.42
N GLY A 271 -21.30 -10.63 15.26
CA GLY A 271 -20.91 -9.74 14.16
C GLY A 271 -22.11 -9.26 13.32
N PRO A 272 -21.91 -8.29 12.42
CA PRO A 272 -20.67 -7.53 12.22
C PRO A 272 -20.35 -6.64 13.43
N PHE A 273 -19.06 -6.46 13.71
CA PHE A 273 -18.53 -5.62 14.79
C PHE A 273 -18.29 -4.18 14.33
N TYR A 274 -18.98 -3.74 13.28
CA TYR A 274 -19.00 -2.36 12.84
C TYR A 274 -20.43 -1.90 12.51
N GLN A 275 -20.65 -0.59 12.52
CA GLN A 275 -21.89 0.02 12.07
C GLN A 275 -21.64 1.00 10.93
N VAL A 276 -22.45 0.95 9.87
CA VAL A 276 -22.39 1.91 8.76
C VAL A 276 -23.50 2.94 8.91
N VAL A 277 -23.16 4.21 8.69
CA VAL A 277 -24.08 5.35 8.60
C VAL A 277 -23.92 5.94 7.21
N ARG A 278 -24.99 6.04 6.43
CA ARG A 278 -24.90 6.65 5.09
C ARG A 278 -24.94 8.17 5.20
N HIS A 279 -24.37 8.85 4.22
CA HIS A 279 -24.43 10.31 4.11
C HIS A 279 -25.87 10.84 4.28
N GLY A 280 -26.04 11.80 5.19
CA GLY A 280 -27.34 12.41 5.51
C GLY A 280 -28.20 11.63 6.50
N GLU A 281 -27.81 10.42 6.91
CA GLU A 281 -28.49 9.68 7.97
C GLU A 281 -28.05 10.13 9.36
N ASN A 282 -28.93 9.95 10.34
CA ASN A 282 -28.60 10.14 11.75
C ASN A 282 -28.46 8.79 12.43
N ALA A 283 -27.48 8.64 13.32
CA ALA A 283 -27.28 7.43 14.10
C ALA A 283 -26.95 7.75 15.56
N SER A 284 -27.39 6.88 16.47
CA SER A 284 -26.96 6.85 17.87
C SER A 284 -26.26 5.51 18.08
N ILE A 285 -24.94 5.56 18.30
CA ILE A 285 -24.08 4.39 18.29
C ILE A 285 -23.54 4.15 19.69
N LYS A 286 -23.76 2.94 20.22
CA LYS A 286 -23.14 2.49 21.46
C LYS A 286 -21.83 1.77 21.11
N LEU A 287 -20.75 2.53 20.99
CA LEU A 287 -19.44 2.08 20.53
C LEU A 287 -18.68 1.37 21.66
N GLY A 288 -18.24 0.14 21.42
CA GLY A 288 -17.35 -0.60 22.33
C GLY A 288 -15.89 -0.22 22.13
N PRO A 289 -14.97 -0.77 22.93
CA PRO A 289 -13.53 -0.56 22.76
C PRO A 289 -13.03 -1.05 21.40
N ALA A 290 -12.05 -0.35 20.82
CA ALA A 290 -11.48 -0.71 19.52
C ALA A 290 -10.73 -2.06 19.54
N ASN A 291 -10.06 -2.38 20.65
CA ASN A 291 -9.16 -3.53 20.76
C ASN A 291 -9.84 -4.91 20.85
N SER A 292 -11.14 -4.98 21.19
CA SER A 292 -11.81 -6.27 21.43
C SER A 292 -13.26 -6.29 21.01
N ALA A 293 -13.66 -7.37 20.34
CA ALA A 293 -15.05 -7.62 19.97
C ALA A 293 -15.93 -7.75 21.22
N THR A 294 -16.93 -6.89 21.33
CA THR A 294 -17.87 -6.85 22.47
C THR A 294 -19.27 -7.22 22.02
N LYS A 295 -19.99 -8.00 22.83
CA LYS A 295 -21.33 -8.46 22.46
C LYS A 295 -22.31 -7.29 22.45
N GLY A 296 -22.88 -7.00 21.27
CA GLY A 296 -23.95 -6.01 21.11
C GLY A 296 -23.46 -4.56 21.01
N THR A 297 -22.17 -4.34 20.79
CA THR A 297 -21.56 -3.03 20.53
C THR A 297 -20.52 -3.18 19.43
N PRO A 298 -20.52 -2.34 18.38
CA PRO A 298 -19.47 -2.36 17.37
C PRO A 298 -18.13 -1.90 17.97
N GLN A 299 -17.01 -2.35 17.39
CA GLN A 299 -15.66 -1.85 17.64
C GLN A 299 -15.36 -0.56 16.85
N ALA A 300 -16.03 -0.39 15.71
CA ALA A 300 -15.88 0.78 14.84
C ALA A 300 -17.21 1.19 14.19
N PHE A 301 -17.29 2.42 13.70
CA PHE A 301 -18.37 2.82 12.79
C PHE A 301 -17.82 3.57 11.59
N PHE A 302 -18.52 3.47 10.46
CA PHE A 302 -18.14 4.13 9.22
C PHE A 302 -19.24 5.10 8.80
N VAL A 303 -18.87 6.33 8.47
CA VAL A 303 -19.78 7.31 7.88
C VAL A 303 -19.43 7.44 6.41
N LEU A 304 -20.27 6.87 5.55
CA LEU A 304 -20.07 6.94 4.10
C LEU A 304 -20.39 8.35 3.61
N LEU A 305 -19.54 8.87 2.73
CA LEU A 305 -19.67 10.20 2.15
C LEU A 305 -20.09 10.09 0.67
N PRO A 306 -20.58 11.17 0.05
CA PRO A 306 -20.65 11.24 -1.40
C PRO A 306 -19.24 11.12 -1.97
N ASP A 307 -19.08 10.35 -3.06
CA ASP A 307 -17.77 10.14 -3.70
C ASP A 307 -16.99 11.45 -3.89
N ASN A 308 -15.72 11.42 -3.49
CA ASN A 308 -14.80 12.52 -3.70
C ASN A 308 -14.55 12.68 -5.21
N ARG A 309 -14.84 13.87 -5.75
CA ARG A 309 -14.67 14.16 -7.17
C ARG A 309 -13.38 14.93 -7.38
N VAL A 310 -12.44 14.31 -8.08
CA VAL A 310 -11.12 14.90 -8.36
C VAL A 310 -11.02 15.18 -9.85
N ASP A 311 -10.71 16.43 -10.19
CA ASP A 311 -10.44 16.87 -11.55
C ASP A 311 -8.95 16.66 -11.87
N ASN A 312 -8.68 15.79 -12.85
CA ASN A 312 -7.33 15.51 -13.33
C ASN A 312 -7.13 16.13 -14.71
N ASN A 313 -6.04 16.90 -14.85
CA ASN A 313 -5.62 17.46 -16.13
C ASN A 313 -4.69 16.48 -16.83
N ILE A 314 -5.18 15.85 -17.88
CA ILE A 314 -4.45 14.86 -18.69
C ILE A 314 -3.82 15.49 -19.93
N GLY A 315 -3.78 16.84 -20.01
CA GLY A 315 -3.11 17.64 -21.02
C GLY A 315 -4.00 18.10 -22.17
N ALA A 316 -3.59 19.17 -22.86
CA ALA A 316 -4.35 19.75 -23.97
C ALA A 316 -4.45 18.82 -25.21
N PRO A 317 -5.52 18.96 -26.03
CA PRO A 317 -5.63 18.33 -27.35
C PRO A 317 -4.44 18.65 -28.26
N PHE A 318 -4.19 17.84 -29.30
CA PHE A 318 -3.20 18.18 -30.32
C PHE A 318 -3.69 19.34 -31.18
N ALA A 319 -4.95 19.26 -31.61
CA ALA A 319 -5.64 20.30 -32.36
C ALA A 319 -7.04 20.53 -31.79
N GLY A 320 -7.63 21.69 -32.08
CA GLY A 320 -8.99 21.99 -31.64
C GLY A 320 -9.12 22.12 -30.12
N SER A 321 -10.23 21.61 -29.59
CA SER A 321 -10.66 21.73 -28.19
C SER A 321 -10.91 20.39 -27.51
N LYS A 322 -10.92 19.28 -28.26
CA LYS A 322 -11.18 17.94 -27.72
C LYS A 322 -10.26 16.89 -28.35
N PHE A 323 -10.13 15.76 -27.66
CA PHE A 323 -9.54 14.53 -28.18
C PHE A 323 -10.25 13.32 -27.57
N TYR A 324 -9.98 12.12 -28.09
CA TYR A 324 -10.49 10.87 -27.50
C TYR A 324 -9.46 10.30 -26.53
N TYR A 325 -9.93 9.81 -25.38
CA TYR A 325 -9.09 9.34 -24.29
C TYR A 325 -9.54 7.97 -23.81
N SER A 326 -8.60 7.08 -23.54
CA SER A 326 -8.85 5.69 -23.17
C SER A 326 -9.42 5.50 -21.76
N GLY A 327 -9.26 6.49 -20.88
CA GLY A 327 -9.30 6.24 -19.44
C GLY A 327 -7.92 5.78 -18.91
N SER A 328 -7.79 5.73 -17.60
CA SER A 328 -6.68 5.13 -16.88
C SER A 328 -7.19 4.41 -15.63
N GLY A 329 -6.51 3.34 -15.24
CA GLY A 329 -6.88 2.46 -14.14
C GLY A 329 -6.34 1.05 -14.39
N ASN A 330 -6.44 0.20 -13.37
CA ASN A 330 -6.07 -1.21 -13.45
C ASN A 330 -7.26 -2.02 -14.00
N ASP A 331 -6.98 -3.22 -14.52
CA ASP A 331 -7.94 -4.19 -15.04
C ASP A 331 -8.91 -3.63 -16.10
N LEU A 332 -8.41 -2.73 -16.97
CA LEU A 332 -9.19 -2.11 -18.03
C LEU A 332 -9.17 -2.94 -19.32
N ASP A 333 -10.30 -2.93 -20.02
CA ASP A 333 -10.39 -3.38 -21.42
C ASP A 333 -11.31 -2.43 -22.20
N ASN A 334 -10.78 -1.25 -22.47
CA ASN A 334 -11.53 -0.15 -23.07
C ASN A 334 -11.38 -0.16 -24.59
N VAL A 335 -12.48 0.03 -25.32
CA VAL A 335 -12.50 0.08 -26.79
C VAL A 335 -13.29 1.27 -27.32
N MET A 336 -12.81 1.83 -28.45
CA MET A 336 -13.52 2.82 -29.26
C MET A 336 -13.47 2.38 -30.71
N TYR A 337 -14.62 2.14 -31.35
CA TYR A 337 -14.65 1.67 -32.74
C TYR A 337 -15.83 2.22 -33.53
N LYS A 338 -15.72 2.20 -34.86
CA LYS A 338 -16.83 2.51 -35.76
C LYS A 338 -16.76 1.69 -37.04
N GLN A 339 -17.89 1.56 -37.71
CA GLN A 339 -17.93 0.94 -39.04
C GLN A 339 -17.37 1.89 -40.09
N VAL A 340 -16.44 1.40 -40.91
CA VAL A 340 -15.85 2.14 -42.03
C VAL A 340 -15.81 1.26 -43.27
N THR A 341 -15.88 1.88 -44.45
CA THR A 341 -15.68 1.20 -45.73
C THR A 341 -14.28 1.53 -46.25
N LEU A 342 -13.37 0.56 -46.20
CA LEU A 342 -11.98 0.76 -46.58
C LEU A 342 -11.74 0.50 -48.08
N PRO A 343 -11.06 1.40 -48.81
CA PRO A 343 -10.53 1.09 -50.13
C PRO A 343 -9.33 0.13 -50.03
N ALA A 344 -8.89 -0.43 -51.17
CA ALA A 344 -7.64 -1.18 -51.22
C ALA A 344 -6.45 -0.30 -50.83
N ASN A 345 -5.47 -0.88 -50.12
CA ASN A 345 -4.27 -0.18 -49.63
C ASN A 345 -4.59 1.02 -48.71
N ALA A 346 -5.66 0.93 -47.93
CA ALA A 346 -5.98 1.96 -46.94
C ALA A 346 -4.89 2.07 -45.86
N THR A 347 -4.79 3.26 -45.27
CA THR A 347 -4.01 3.57 -44.09
C THR A 347 -4.86 4.31 -43.07
N LEU A 348 -4.45 4.22 -41.81
CA LEU A 348 -4.89 5.10 -40.74
C LEU A 348 -3.67 5.87 -40.22
N THR A 349 -3.83 7.18 -40.04
CA THR A 349 -2.88 8.02 -39.31
C THR A 349 -3.60 8.76 -38.19
N ALA A 350 -2.90 9.03 -37.09
CA ALA A 350 -3.44 9.83 -35.99
C ALA A 350 -2.31 10.51 -35.22
N LYS A 351 -2.66 11.49 -34.39
CA LYS A 351 -1.79 11.99 -33.32
C LYS A 351 -2.13 11.26 -32.05
N VAL A 352 -1.11 10.75 -31.37
CA VAL A 352 -1.28 10.05 -30.09
C VAL A 352 -0.37 10.60 -29.01
N ARG A 353 -0.85 10.64 -27.77
CA ARG A 353 -0.04 10.94 -26.58
C ARG A 353 -0.34 9.86 -25.57
N TYR A 354 0.68 9.29 -24.96
CA TYR A 354 0.49 8.14 -24.08
C TYR A 354 1.52 8.07 -22.96
N GLU A 355 1.07 7.59 -21.81
CA GLU A 355 1.87 7.17 -20.67
C GLU A 355 1.26 5.84 -20.22
N ILE A 356 1.93 4.73 -20.54
CA ILE A 356 1.43 3.37 -20.42
C ILE A 356 2.53 2.55 -19.74
N GLU A 357 2.18 1.70 -18.77
CA GLU A 357 3.18 0.91 -18.05
C GLU A 357 3.96 0.03 -19.05
N GLU A 358 5.28 0.23 -19.09
CA GLU A 358 6.12 -0.35 -20.13
C GLU A 358 6.21 -1.87 -19.99
N GLY A 359 5.71 -2.58 -21.01
CA GLY A 359 5.78 -4.05 -21.08
C GLY A 359 4.64 -4.78 -20.38
N TRP A 360 3.72 -4.07 -19.74
CA TRP A 360 2.58 -4.65 -19.01
C TRP A 360 1.26 -4.19 -19.65
N ASP A 361 1.08 -2.88 -19.76
CA ASP A 361 -0.09 -2.28 -20.37
C ASP A 361 0.11 -2.01 -21.86
N TYR A 362 -0.99 -2.03 -22.63
CA TYR A 362 -0.93 -1.83 -24.07
C TYR A 362 -2.15 -1.11 -24.68
N ALA A 363 -1.86 -0.19 -25.59
CA ALA A 363 -2.83 0.36 -26.54
C ALA A 363 -2.68 -0.27 -27.93
N TYR A 364 -3.78 -0.37 -28.69
CA TYR A 364 -3.80 -1.03 -30.00
C TYR A 364 -4.66 -0.26 -30.99
N VAL A 365 -4.29 -0.33 -32.28
CA VAL A 365 -5.25 -0.18 -33.38
C VAL A 365 -5.88 -1.54 -33.63
N VAL A 366 -7.21 -1.62 -33.65
CA VAL A 366 -7.96 -2.87 -33.79
C VAL A 366 -8.93 -2.84 -34.96
N VAL A 367 -9.10 -4.00 -35.60
CA VAL A 367 -10.06 -4.18 -36.70
C VAL A 367 -10.83 -5.48 -36.55
N SER A 368 -12.12 -5.44 -36.91
CA SER A 368 -12.99 -6.60 -36.99
C SER A 368 -13.64 -6.68 -38.37
N THR A 369 -13.58 -7.86 -38.99
CA THR A 369 -14.19 -8.16 -40.29
C THR A 369 -15.46 -9.01 -40.17
N ASP A 370 -15.88 -9.32 -38.94
CA ASP A 370 -17.00 -10.21 -38.61
C ASP A 370 -17.99 -9.56 -37.63
N ASN A 371 -18.15 -8.24 -37.77
CA ASN A 371 -19.10 -7.43 -36.99
C ASN A 371 -18.88 -7.50 -35.47
N GLY A 372 -17.61 -7.51 -35.06
CA GLY A 372 -17.19 -7.45 -33.65
C GLY A 372 -17.14 -8.80 -32.94
N ALA A 373 -17.35 -9.92 -33.65
CA ALA A 373 -17.22 -11.25 -33.07
C ALA A 373 -15.76 -11.60 -32.75
N THR A 374 -14.82 -11.16 -33.60
CA THR A 374 -13.38 -11.24 -33.33
C THR A 374 -12.68 -9.93 -33.68
N TRP A 375 -11.60 -9.63 -32.96
CA TRP A 375 -10.78 -8.43 -33.14
C TRP A 375 -9.34 -8.83 -33.42
N LYS A 376 -8.72 -8.16 -34.39
CA LYS A 376 -7.30 -8.28 -34.71
C LYS A 376 -6.58 -6.98 -34.41
N THR A 377 -5.40 -7.07 -33.82
CA THR A 377 -4.50 -5.91 -33.66
C THR A 377 -3.80 -5.62 -34.99
N VAL A 378 -3.54 -4.35 -35.26
CA VAL A 378 -2.94 -3.87 -36.50
C VAL A 378 -1.52 -3.34 -36.24
N PRO A 379 -0.51 -3.74 -37.02
CA PRO A 379 0.84 -3.18 -36.91
C PRO A 379 0.87 -1.67 -37.10
N THR A 380 1.60 -0.97 -36.23
CA THR A 380 1.82 0.47 -36.30
C THR A 380 3.33 0.78 -36.26
N ASN A 381 3.71 2.03 -36.56
CA ASN A 381 5.07 2.51 -36.35
C ASN A 381 5.49 2.63 -34.86
N LEU A 382 4.54 2.47 -33.93
CA LEU A 382 4.74 2.55 -32.48
C LEU A 382 4.58 1.20 -31.78
N SER A 383 4.38 0.12 -32.55
CA SER A 383 4.21 -1.22 -32.00
C SER A 383 5.51 -1.72 -31.36
N ALA A 384 5.43 -2.18 -30.13
CA ALA A 384 6.52 -2.82 -29.40
C ALA A 384 7.00 -4.09 -30.13
N ALA A 385 8.31 -4.32 -30.09
CA ALA A 385 8.95 -5.46 -30.73
C ALA A 385 8.99 -6.70 -29.82
N ASP A 386 8.83 -6.50 -28.52
CA ASP A 386 8.91 -7.49 -27.46
C ASP A 386 7.60 -7.59 -26.66
N ASP A 387 7.55 -8.64 -25.86
CA ASP A 387 6.47 -9.00 -24.95
C ASP A 387 7.09 -9.66 -23.71
N PRO A 388 7.79 -8.87 -22.88
CA PRO A 388 8.57 -9.41 -21.77
C PRO A 388 7.71 -10.14 -20.73
N ASN A 389 6.44 -9.75 -20.60
CA ASN A 389 5.52 -10.25 -19.57
C ASN A 389 4.37 -11.12 -20.14
N GLY A 390 4.36 -11.40 -21.45
CA GLY A 390 3.33 -12.24 -22.08
C GLY A 390 1.94 -11.59 -22.17
N GLN A 391 1.86 -10.27 -22.04
CA GLN A 391 0.62 -9.49 -21.99
C GLN A 391 0.34 -8.73 -23.30
N ASN A 392 1.29 -8.71 -24.24
CA ASN A 392 1.10 -8.09 -25.53
C ASN A 392 0.28 -9.00 -26.48
N PHE A 393 -0.98 -8.64 -26.76
CA PHE A 393 -1.81 -9.33 -27.77
C PHE A 393 -1.35 -9.15 -29.23
N GLY A 394 -0.11 -8.70 -29.43
CA GLY A 394 0.54 -8.42 -30.70
C GLY A 394 0.33 -6.96 -31.14
N ASN A 395 1.39 -6.35 -31.67
CA ASN A 395 1.40 -4.97 -32.18
C ASN A 395 1.06 -3.88 -31.15
N GLY A 396 1.12 -4.17 -29.84
CA GLY A 396 0.77 -3.22 -28.79
C GLY A 396 1.72 -2.02 -28.72
N ILE A 397 1.18 -0.88 -28.30
CA ILE A 397 1.90 0.35 -28.01
C ILE A 397 2.01 0.44 -26.48
N THR A 398 3.22 0.59 -25.97
CA THR A 398 3.51 0.65 -24.53
C THR A 398 4.59 1.70 -24.25
N GLY A 399 4.81 2.03 -22.97
CA GLY A 399 5.77 3.05 -22.53
C GLY A 399 5.24 4.48 -22.60
N SER A 400 6.13 5.46 -22.78
CA SER A 400 5.81 6.89 -22.71
C SER A 400 6.13 7.66 -24.00
N SER A 401 5.26 8.61 -24.36
CA SER A 401 5.55 9.64 -25.37
C SER A 401 6.16 10.91 -24.76
N ALA A 402 6.59 10.87 -23.50
CA ALA A 402 7.14 11.99 -22.73
C ALA A 402 6.25 13.24 -22.76
N GLY A 403 4.93 13.04 -22.70
CA GLY A 403 3.92 14.10 -22.75
C GLY A 403 3.71 14.76 -24.13
N ALA A 404 4.44 14.34 -25.17
CA ALA A 404 4.30 14.87 -26.52
C ALA A 404 3.24 14.11 -27.33
N TRP A 405 2.58 14.82 -28.25
CA TRP A 405 1.77 14.20 -29.30
C TRP A 405 2.69 13.73 -30.44
N VAL A 406 2.73 12.42 -30.66
CA VAL A 406 3.54 11.76 -31.69
C VAL A 406 2.67 11.20 -32.82
N ASP A 407 3.29 10.94 -33.98
CA ASP A 407 2.60 10.39 -35.14
C ASP A 407 2.40 8.87 -35.02
N LEU A 408 1.15 8.44 -35.15
CA LEU A 408 0.78 7.05 -35.35
C LEU A 408 0.41 6.82 -36.82
N THR A 409 0.93 5.75 -37.40
CA THR A 409 0.61 5.25 -38.74
C THR A 409 0.37 3.75 -38.67
N ALA A 410 -0.81 3.31 -39.12
CA ALA A 410 -1.21 1.91 -39.17
C ALA A 410 -1.46 1.47 -40.62
N ASN A 411 -0.92 0.31 -40.99
CA ASN A 411 -1.08 -0.26 -42.32
C ASN A 411 -2.37 -1.11 -42.39
N LEU A 412 -3.34 -0.67 -43.18
CA LEU A 412 -4.62 -1.37 -43.36
C LEU A 412 -4.74 -2.07 -44.72
N SER A 413 -3.65 -2.24 -45.46
CA SER A 413 -3.66 -2.83 -46.82
C SER A 413 -4.23 -4.26 -46.88
N GLY A 414 -4.20 -5.00 -45.76
CA GLY A 414 -4.82 -6.32 -45.63
C GLY A 414 -6.34 -6.31 -45.47
N TYR A 415 -6.97 -5.13 -45.37
CA TYR A 415 -8.40 -4.97 -45.10
C TYR A 415 -9.07 -4.13 -46.21
N SER A 416 -10.27 -4.52 -46.62
CA SER A 416 -11.07 -3.78 -47.61
C SER A 416 -12.56 -4.05 -47.42
N GLY A 417 -13.41 -3.15 -47.91
CA GLY A 417 -14.86 -3.23 -47.70
C GLY A 417 -15.26 -2.77 -46.30
N ASN A 418 -16.43 -3.22 -45.84
CA ASN A 418 -16.97 -2.81 -44.54
C ASN A 418 -16.27 -3.56 -43.41
N VAL A 419 -15.66 -2.82 -42.48
CA VAL A 419 -15.01 -3.33 -41.28
C VAL A 419 -15.38 -2.47 -40.08
N LEU A 420 -15.27 -3.00 -38.86
CA LEU A 420 -15.16 -2.17 -37.67
C LEU A 420 -13.68 -1.85 -37.46
N LEU A 421 -13.35 -0.58 -37.27
CA LEU A 421 -11.99 -0.09 -37.04
C LEU A 421 -11.99 0.80 -35.80
N GLY A 422 -10.94 0.72 -34.99
CA GLY A 422 -10.90 1.45 -33.73
C GLY A 422 -9.58 1.35 -32.98
N PHE A 423 -9.66 1.70 -31.70
CA PHE A 423 -8.59 1.61 -30.73
C PHE A 423 -9.02 0.77 -29.53
N ARG A 424 -8.08 0.07 -28.90
CA ARG A 424 -8.26 -0.68 -27.65
C ARG A 424 -7.17 -0.25 -26.67
N TYR A 425 -7.50 -0.16 -25.39
CA TYR A 425 -6.56 0.04 -24.31
C TYR A 425 -6.83 -1.02 -23.24
N TRP A 426 -5.81 -1.82 -22.95
CA TRP A 426 -5.88 -2.94 -22.02
C TRP A 426 -4.78 -2.77 -20.97
N THR A 427 -5.10 -3.02 -19.71
CA THR A 427 -4.17 -2.87 -18.59
C THR A 427 -4.21 -4.07 -17.66
N ASP A 428 -3.12 -4.28 -16.93
CA ASP A 428 -3.02 -5.29 -15.90
C ASP A 428 -3.57 -4.82 -14.53
N GLY A 429 -3.35 -5.60 -13.47
CA GLY A 429 -3.91 -5.35 -12.13
C GLY A 429 -3.17 -4.30 -11.29
N ALA A 430 -2.07 -3.73 -11.77
CA ALA A 430 -1.25 -2.78 -11.03
C ALA A 430 -0.89 -1.54 -11.87
N VAL A 431 -0.18 -0.58 -11.24
CA VAL A 431 0.44 0.61 -11.83
C VAL A 431 -0.32 1.19 -13.04
N ALA A 432 -1.25 2.11 -12.80
CA ALA A 432 -1.98 2.78 -13.89
C ALA A 432 -1.46 4.20 -14.15
N PRO A 433 -0.68 4.46 -15.23
CA PRO A 433 -0.24 5.81 -15.57
C PRO A 433 -1.35 6.57 -16.31
N ALA A 434 -1.02 7.67 -17.00
CA ALA A 434 -2.02 8.56 -17.58
C ALA A 434 -2.84 7.96 -18.74
N GLY A 435 -2.49 6.80 -19.30
CA GLY A 435 -3.24 6.12 -20.36
C GLY A 435 -2.95 6.63 -21.77
N PHE A 436 -3.91 6.49 -22.69
CA PHE A 436 -3.76 6.73 -24.13
C PHE A 436 -4.75 7.79 -24.66
N GLY A 437 -4.23 8.85 -25.27
CA GLY A 437 -4.98 9.87 -25.99
C GLY A 437 -4.79 9.77 -27.49
N VAL A 438 -5.85 9.98 -28.27
CA VAL A 438 -5.83 10.01 -29.73
C VAL A 438 -6.61 11.21 -30.29
N ASP A 439 -6.02 11.87 -31.27
CA ASP A 439 -6.54 13.06 -31.93
C ASP A 439 -6.20 13.03 -33.45
N GLU A 440 -6.86 13.87 -34.24
CA GLU A 440 -6.67 14.00 -35.70
C GLU A 440 -6.65 12.65 -36.44
N ILE A 441 -7.63 11.79 -36.19
CA ILE A 441 -7.74 10.46 -36.80
C ILE A 441 -8.10 10.61 -38.28
N ALA A 442 -7.17 10.29 -39.17
CA ALA A 442 -7.37 10.28 -40.61
C ALA A 442 -7.34 8.84 -41.15
N ILE A 443 -8.46 8.41 -41.71
CA ILE A 443 -8.62 7.10 -42.36
C ILE A 443 -8.77 7.34 -43.85
N THR A 444 -8.06 6.57 -44.69
CA THR A 444 -8.09 6.74 -46.15
C THR A 444 -9.53 6.75 -46.69
N GLY A 445 -9.91 7.83 -47.34
CA GLY A 445 -11.25 8.01 -47.94
C GLY A 445 -12.29 8.63 -47.01
N LEU A 446 -11.94 8.97 -45.77
CA LEU A 446 -12.81 9.65 -44.80
C LEU A 446 -12.23 11.01 -44.40
N PRO A 447 -13.07 11.97 -43.96
CA PRO A 447 -12.60 13.20 -43.32
C PRO A 447 -11.80 12.90 -42.04
N THR A 448 -10.80 13.74 -41.75
CA THR A 448 -10.09 13.71 -40.47
C THR A 448 -11.05 14.01 -39.31
N ASP A 449 -10.91 13.27 -38.23
CA ASP A 449 -11.72 13.37 -37.02
C ASP A 449 -10.84 13.71 -35.81
N GLY A 450 -10.86 14.98 -35.41
CA GLY A 450 -10.23 15.50 -34.20
C GLY A 450 -11.18 15.63 -33.01
N ALA A 451 -12.22 14.80 -32.93
CA ALA A 451 -13.13 14.76 -31.78
C ALA A 451 -13.97 16.04 -31.50
N GLU A 452 -14.02 17.01 -32.43
CA GLU A 452 -14.79 18.24 -32.23
C GLU A 452 -16.31 18.02 -32.30
N ALA A 453 -16.75 17.03 -33.08
CA ALA A 453 -18.13 16.61 -33.23
C ALA A 453 -18.29 15.13 -32.91
N ASP A 454 -19.54 14.67 -32.76
CA ASP A 454 -19.80 13.23 -32.67
C ASP A 454 -19.63 12.62 -34.07
N ALA A 455 -18.63 11.77 -34.23
CA ALA A 455 -18.29 11.12 -35.50
C ALA A 455 -18.85 9.69 -35.63
N GLY A 456 -19.79 9.31 -34.75
CA GLY A 456 -20.47 8.02 -34.79
C GLY A 456 -19.65 6.85 -34.24
N TRP A 457 -18.74 7.12 -33.29
CA TRP A 457 -18.00 6.08 -32.58
C TRP A 457 -18.89 5.39 -31.54
N THR A 458 -18.67 4.09 -31.38
CA THR A 458 -19.15 3.32 -30.24
C THR A 458 -18.04 3.28 -29.19
N TYR A 459 -18.40 3.55 -27.94
CA TYR A 459 -17.47 3.62 -26.80
C TYR A 459 -17.79 2.53 -25.78
N ALA A 460 -16.75 1.84 -25.32
CA ALA A 460 -16.72 1.14 -24.04
C ALA A 460 -15.47 1.62 -23.31
N GLY A 461 -15.64 2.47 -22.30
CA GLY A 461 -14.54 3.07 -21.52
C GLY A 461 -13.92 4.33 -22.11
N PHE A 462 -13.64 4.37 -23.42
CA PHE A 462 -13.13 5.59 -24.06
C PHE A 462 -14.11 6.76 -23.95
N ILE A 463 -13.58 7.98 -23.80
CA ILE A 463 -14.37 9.21 -23.71
C ILE A 463 -13.85 10.29 -24.65
N ARG A 464 -14.69 11.31 -24.88
CA ARG A 464 -14.31 12.54 -25.57
C ARG A 464 -14.12 13.67 -24.55
N THR A 465 -12.93 14.24 -24.48
CA THR A 465 -12.54 15.16 -23.40
C THR A 465 -11.84 16.41 -23.91
N THR A 466 -11.90 17.49 -23.13
CA THR A 466 -11.15 18.74 -23.37
C THR A 466 -9.74 18.70 -22.75
N GLY A 467 -9.34 17.58 -22.15
CA GLY A 467 -8.08 17.44 -21.40
C GLY A 467 -8.23 17.51 -19.88
N THR A 468 -9.46 17.66 -19.37
CA THR A 468 -9.77 17.54 -17.95
C THR A 468 -10.80 16.44 -17.78
N ILE A 469 -10.53 15.50 -16.87
CA ILE A 469 -11.44 14.42 -16.51
C ILE A 469 -11.77 14.52 -15.02
N THR A 470 -13.03 14.31 -14.67
CA THR A 470 -13.44 14.19 -13.27
C THR A 470 -13.56 12.72 -12.93
N GLN A 471 -12.70 12.22 -12.04
CA GLN A 471 -12.81 10.89 -11.47
C GLN A 471 -13.55 10.95 -10.13
N SER A 472 -14.27 9.87 -9.80
CA SER A 472 -15.01 9.75 -8.54
C SER A 472 -14.34 8.67 -7.71
N PHE A 473 -14.03 8.98 -6.46
CA PHE A 473 -13.32 8.11 -5.53
C PHE A 473 -14.13 7.89 -4.27
N PHE A 474 -14.06 6.68 -3.72
CA PHE A 474 -14.72 6.39 -2.46
C PHE A 474 -14.03 7.12 -1.32
N ASN A 475 -14.82 7.63 -0.38
CA ASN A 475 -14.31 8.20 0.86
C ASN A 475 -15.31 8.02 2.02
N ALA A 476 -14.78 7.99 3.24
CA ALA A 476 -15.55 7.79 4.45
C ALA A 476 -14.81 8.29 5.70
N TYR A 477 -15.56 8.54 6.77
CA TYR A 477 -14.98 8.64 8.10
C TYR A 477 -15.05 7.31 8.83
N PHE A 478 -13.99 6.94 9.53
CA PHE A 478 -13.96 5.79 10.44
C PHE A 478 -13.85 6.32 11.87
N GLY A 479 -14.70 5.85 12.78
CA GLY A 479 -14.64 6.19 14.19
C GLY A 479 -14.40 4.96 15.05
N GLU A 480 -13.46 5.06 15.98
CA GLU A 480 -13.10 3.99 16.91
C GLU A 480 -12.81 4.54 18.31
N PHE A 481 -13.09 3.74 19.36
CA PHE A 481 -12.87 4.16 20.74
C PHE A 481 -11.56 3.58 21.29
N ARG A 482 -10.52 4.42 21.33
CA ARG A 482 -9.17 4.07 21.81
C ARG A 482 -9.07 4.25 23.32
N GLN A 483 -8.40 3.31 23.98
CA GLN A 483 -8.25 3.25 25.44
C GLN A 483 -6.94 2.56 25.79
N TYR A 484 -6.38 2.85 26.97
CA TYR A 484 -5.18 2.17 27.47
C TYR A 484 -5.47 0.77 28.01
N THR A 485 -5.90 -0.14 27.14
CA THR A 485 -6.20 -1.53 27.48
C THR A 485 -5.70 -2.44 26.36
N GLY A 486 -5.34 -3.68 26.68
CA GLY A 486 -4.79 -4.58 25.67
C GLY A 486 -3.42 -4.10 25.19
N TYR A 487 -3.17 -4.09 23.88
CA TYR A 487 -1.90 -3.60 23.33
C TYR A 487 -1.86 -2.07 23.27
N ASP A 488 -3.00 -1.38 23.26
CA ASP A 488 -3.09 0.07 23.39
C ASP A 488 -2.73 0.60 24.79
N GLU A 489 -2.43 -0.25 25.79
CA GLU A 489 -1.68 0.19 26.98
C GLU A 489 -0.35 0.88 26.56
N SER A 490 0.21 0.45 25.43
CA SER A 490 1.37 1.06 24.81
C SER A 490 1.13 2.50 24.34
N LEU A 491 -0.09 2.95 24.05
CA LEU A 491 -0.34 4.37 23.74
C LEU A 491 -0.04 5.29 24.92
N LYS A 492 -0.12 4.78 26.15
CA LYS A 492 0.12 5.57 27.36
C LYS A 492 1.60 5.83 27.62
N THR A 493 2.45 4.87 27.30
CA THR A 493 3.87 4.84 27.71
C THR A 493 4.84 4.58 26.58
N GLY A 494 4.35 4.15 25.42
CA GLY A 494 5.13 3.78 24.24
C GLY A 494 5.61 4.99 23.45
N PRO A 495 4.74 5.95 23.06
CA PRO A 495 5.16 7.10 22.25
C PRO A 495 6.35 7.82 22.88
N TYR A 496 7.34 8.13 22.05
CA TYR A 496 8.64 8.59 22.51
C TYR A 496 9.27 9.70 21.68
N ASN A 497 10.20 10.43 22.29
CA ASN A 497 10.96 11.51 21.68
C ASN A 497 12.45 11.43 22.06
N PHE A 498 13.33 11.64 21.06
CA PHE A 498 14.76 11.79 21.28
C PHE A 498 15.08 13.23 21.66
N GLY A 499 14.91 13.54 22.94
CA GLY A 499 14.93 14.92 23.41
C GLY A 499 16.32 15.53 23.68
N PHE A 500 17.38 14.72 23.69
CA PHE A 500 18.69 15.07 24.28
C PHE A 500 19.86 14.90 23.30
N LEU A 501 19.59 15.09 22.01
CA LEU A 501 20.56 14.85 20.92
C LEU A 501 21.83 15.72 21.00
N ASP A 502 21.77 16.85 21.70
CA ASP A 502 22.90 17.73 21.98
C ASP A 502 23.85 17.19 23.06
N ASN A 503 23.40 16.22 23.87
CA ASN A 503 24.19 15.59 24.92
C ASN A 503 24.69 14.21 24.49
N PRO A 504 26.01 14.02 24.25
CA PRO A 504 26.57 12.77 23.74
C PRO A 504 26.32 11.55 24.67
N ASN A 505 26.04 11.78 25.96
CA ASN A 505 25.73 10.71 26.91
C ASN A 505 24.25 10.27 26.86
N LEU A 506 23.37 11.06 26.23
CA LEU A 506 21.92 10.86 26.20
C LEU A 506 21.35 10.78 24.78
N GLN A 507 22.18 10.73 23.74
CA GLN A 507 21.71 10.68 22.34
C GLN A 507 20.79 9.48 22.05
N ASN A 508 21.01 8.37 22.76
CA ASN A 508 20.19 7.15 22.65
C ASN A 508 19.12 7.06 23.75
N TRP A 509 18.94 8.10 24.56
CA TRP A 509 17.90 8.15 25.58
C TRP A 509 16.62 8.77 25.01
N VAL A 510 15.49 8.15 25.30
CA VAL A 510 14.17 8.64 24.91
C VAL A 510 13.36 9.03 26.14
N GLU A 511 12.58 10.09 26.00
CA GLU A 511 11.47 10.38 26.91
C GLU A 511 10.17 9.85 26.33
N HIS A 512 9.26 9.42 27.20
CA HIS A 512 7.96 8.90 26.81
C HIS A 512 6.83 9.86 27.16
N TYR A 513 5.75 9.82 26.36
CA TYR A 513 4.55 10.63 26.55
C TYR A 513 3.30 9.86 26.09
N PRO A 514 2.11 10.15 26.64
CA PRO A 514 0.88 9.49 26.24
C PRO A 514 0.32 10.10 24.94
N TYR A 515 -0.08 9.24 24.01
CA TYR A 515 -1.15 9.56 23.06
C TYR A 515 -2.49 9.47 23.79
N GLN A 516 -3.42 10.39 23.53
CA GLN A 516 -4.67 10.50 24.27
C GLN A 516 -5.61 9.30 24.05
N ASP A 517 -6.56 9.07 24.96
CA ASP A 517 -7.65 8.13 24.76
C ASP A 517 -8.92 8.86 24.31
N GLY A 518 -9.93 8.13 23.84
CA GLY A 518 -11.20 8.69 23.36
C GLY A 518 -11.58 8.26 21.95
N LEU A 519 -12.44 9.06 21.30
CA LEU A 519 -12.90 8.78 19.95
C LEU A 519 -11.86 9.24 18.94
N LEU A 520 -11.17 8.31 18.29
CA LEU A 520 -10.32 8.63 17.15
C LEU A 520 -11.16 8.60 15.87
N VAL A 521 -11.12 9.69 15.11
CA VAL A 521 -11.78 9.81 13.81
C VAL A 521 -10.71 9.78 12.73
N TRP A 522 -10.85 8.89 11.77
CA TRP A 522 -9.99 8.79 10.59
C TRP A 522 -10.75 9.23 9.35
N TYR A 523 -10.06 9.84 8.39
CA TYR A 523 -10.58 10.10 7.06
C TYR A 523 -9.91 9.12 6.06
N TYR A 524 -10.75 8.36 5.35
CA TYR A 524 -10.35 7.43 4.30
C TYR A 524 -10.70 8.02 2.94
N ASP A 525 -9.75 8.09 2.01
CA ASP A 525 -9.92 8.68 0.68
C ASP A 525 -9.14 7.90 -0.38
N THR A 526 -9.85 7.13 -1.21
CA THR A 526 -9.22 6.26 -2.23
C THR A 526 -8.71 7.03 -3.45
N SER A 527 -8.79 8.36 -3.44
CA SER A 527 -8.11 9.17 -4.45
C SER A 527 -6.60 9.27 -4.21
N PHE A 528 -6.10 8.78 -3.08
CA PHE A 528 -4.67 8.64 -2.77
C PHE A 528 -4.35 7.14 -2.66
N ALA A 529 -3.18 6.73 -3.15
CA ALA A 529 -2.75 5.33 -3.07
C ALA A 529 -2.06 5.00 -1.73
N ASP A 530 -1.57 6.02 -1.04
CA ASP A 530 -0.74 5.92 0.17
C ASP A 530 -0.88 7.20 1.01
N ASN A 531 -0.09 7.30 2.09
CA ASN A 531 -0.05 8.45 2.99
C ASN A 531 1.20 9.33 2.83
N ASN A 532 1.74 9.46 1.61
CA ASN A 532 2.88 10.34 1.29
C ASN A 532 2.43 11.80 1.19
N VAL A 533 1.91 12.32 2.31
CA VAL A 533 1.23 13.63 2.38
C VAL A 533 2.13 14.75 1.88
N GLY A 534 3.43 14.69 2.18
CA GLY A 534 4.41 15.68 1.73
C GLY A 534 4.47 15.80 0.20
N ASP A 535 4.58 14.66 -0.48
CA ASP A 535 4.66 14.57 -1.95
C ASP A 535 3.36 15.00 -2.61
N TYR A 536 2.22 14.53 -2.09
CA TYR A 536 0.91 14.94 -2.59
C TYR A 536 0.67 16.45 -2.43
N CYS A 537 1.03 17.02 -1.27
CA CYS A 537 0.98 18.46 -1.07
C CYS A 537 1.90 19.23 -2.03
N ALA A 538 3.12 18.74 -2.26
CA ALA A 538 4.05 19.34 -3.21
C ALA A 538 3.54 19.28 -4.66
N ALA A 539 2.79 18.24 -5.01
CA ALA A 539 2.07 18.09 -6.28
C ALA A 539 0.80 18.94 -6.37
N GLY A 540 0.45 19.69 -5.32
CA GLY A 540 -0.66 20.64 -5.32
C GLY A 540 -1.99 20.09 -4.78
N ARG A 541 -2.02 18.86 -4.27
CA ARG A 541 -3.21 18.24 -3.68
C ARG A 541 -2.85 17.55 -2.36
N CYS A 542 -3.09 18.21 -1.24
CA CYS A 542 -2.81 17.63 0.08
C CYS A 542 -3.83 16.54 0.47
N GLY A 543 -3.35 15.47 1.10
CA GLY A 543 -4.16 14.38 1.65
C GLY A 543 -3.36 13.08 1.74
N GLY A 544 -4.04 11.98 2.00
CA GLY A 544 -3.50 10.62 2.05
C GLY A 544 -4.63 9.60 2.11
N LEU A 545 -4.30 8.33 1.88
CA LEU A 545 -5.23 7.21 1.86
C LEU A 545 -6.05 7.10 3.16
N PHE A 546 -5.39 7.10 4.32
CA PHE A 546 -6.05 6.89 5.61
C PHE A 546 -5.31 7.64 6.74
N LEU A 547 -5.85 8.79 7.16
CA LEU A 547 -5.19 9.69 8.12
C LEU A 547 -6.12 10.08 9.27
N PRO A 548 -5.60 10.27 10.50
CA PRO A 548 -6.42 10.70 11.61
C PRO A 548 -6.77 12.20 11.50
N VAL A 549 -8.01 12.51 11.85
CA VAL A 549 -8.49 13.86 12.07
C VAL A 549 -8.10 14.28 13.48
N ASP A 550 -7.36 15.37 13.60
CA ASP A 550 -6.86 15.88 14.86
C ASP A 550 -7.88 16.84 15.47
N ALA A 551 -8.41 16.51 16.64
CA ALA A 551 -9.31 17.39 17.38
C ALA A 551 -8.69 18.76 17.73
N HIS A 552 -7.36 18.83 17.80
CA HIS A 552 -6.57 20.00 18.21
C HIS A 552 -5.45 20.31 17.19
N PRO A 553 -5.77 20.65 15.92
CA PRO A 553 -4.81 20.66 14.81
C PRO A 553 -3.76 21.79 14.87
N GLY A 554 -3.71 22.56 15.97
CA GLY A 554 -2.76 23.65 16.15
C GLY A 554 -1.33 23.14 16.30
N LEU A 555 -0.40 23.73 15.55
CA LEU A 555 0.99 23.30 15.55
C LEU A 555 1.69 23.56 16.90
N LEU A 556 2.22 22.50 17.49
CA LEU A 556 3.17 22.55 18.59
C LEU A 556 4.54 22.99 18.08
N ILE A 557 5.17 23.93 18.78
CA ILE A 557 6.47 24.52 18.42
C ILE A 557 7.55 24.07 19.41
N ARG A 558 8.70 23.62 18.87
CA ARG A 558 9.88 23.21 19.62
C ARG A 558 10.48 24.37 20.42
N PRO A 559 10.96 24.12 21.65
CA PRO A 559 11.51 25.18 22.49
C PRO A 559 12.94 25.59 22.14
N ASP A 560 13.69 24.78 21.39
CA ASP A 560 15.11 25.03 21.12
C ASP A 560 15.37 25.98 19.96
N ASN A 561 14.50 25.96 18.95
CA ASN A 561 14.75 26.64 17.68
C ASN A 561 13.51 27.28 17.05
N GLY A 562 12.33 27.17 17.68
CA GLY A 562 11.08 27.72 17.15
C GLY A 562 10.53 27.00 15.92
N LYS A 563 11.09 25.85 15.52
CA LYS A 563 10.55 24.99 14.47
C LYS A 563 9.36 24.18 14.99
N VAL A 564 8.54 23.68 14.07
CA VAL A 564 7.39 22.83 14.39
C VAL A 564 7.85 21.45 14.87
N TRP A 565 7.12 20.84 15.81
CA TRP A 565 7.30 19.43 16.13
C TRP A 565 6.85 18.54 14.96
N ARG A 566 7.51 17.40 14.77
CA ARG A 566 7.16 16.44 13.72
C ARG A 566 5.70 15.94 13.80
N PRO A 567 5.06 15.53 12.68
CA PRO A 567 3.64 15.15 12.64
C PRO A 567 3.20 14.14 13.70
N ARG A 568 4.03 13.13 14.02
CA ARG A 568 3.70 12.16 15.08
C ARG A 568 3.71 12.72 16.51
N ILE A 569 4.24 13.92 16.74
CA ILE A 569 4.06 14.63 18.03
C ILE A 569 2.84 15.53 17.96
N GLN A 570 2.50 16.07 16.78
CA GLN A 570 1.27 16.86 16.61
C GLN A 570 0.03 16.02 16.88
N SER A 571 -0.02 14.79 16.36
CA SER A 571 -1.20 13.93 16.40
C SER A 571 -1.49 13.25 17.75
N TYR A 572 -0.72 13.55 18.81
CA TYR A 572 -0.86 12.86 20.11
C TYR A 572 -2.22 13.11 20.77
N ASP A 573 -2.87 14.24 20.50
CA ASP A 573 -4.16 14.66 21.06
C ASP A 573 -5.29 14.72 20.04
N ALA A 574 -5.20 13.85 19.03
CA ALA A 574 -6.18 13.76 17.94
C ALA A 574 -7.59 13.31 18.39
N THR A 575 -7.73 12.70 19.57
CA THR A 575 -9.01 12.12 20.01
C THR A 575 -10.05 13.18 20.38
N PHE A 576 -11.30 12.89 20.03
CA PHE A 576 -12.49 13.64 20.44
C PHE A 576 -13.03 13.05 21.74
N GLY A 577 -13.46 13.90 22.67
CA GLY A 577 -13.81 13.45 24.02
C GLY A 577 -14.51 14.49 24.88
N LEU A 578 -14.80 14.10 26.12
CA LEU A 578 -15.41 14.96 27.14
C LEU A 578 -14.39 15.49 28.15
N GLU A 579 -13.13 15.06 28.03
CA GLU A 579 -12.05 15.35 28.96
C GLU A 579 -11.04 16.31 28.33
N ALA A 580 -10.37 17.09 29.18
CA ALA A 580 -9.27 17.93 28.75
C ALA A 580 -8.05 17.07 28.45
N THR A 581 -7.22 17.46 27.49
CA THR A 581 -6.03 16.68 27.15
C THR A 581 -5.03 16.67 28.29
N ASP A 582 -4.30 15.57 28.46
CA ASP A 582 -3.20 15.50 29.40
C ASP A 582 -2.13 16.55 29.08
N LYS A 583 -1.37 16.94 30.11
CA LYS A 583 -0.17 17.75 29.91
C LYS A 583 1.02 16.85 29.68
N ILE A 584 1.76 17.09 28.59
CA ILE A 584 3.01 16.40 28.28
C ILE A 584 4.18 17.36 28.40
N THR A 585 5.34 16.87 28.83
CA THR A 585 6.59 17.63 28.82
C THR A 585 7.57 16.95 27.88
N LEU A 586 8.07 17.70 26.91
CA LEU A 586 9.03 17.23 25.92
C LEU A 586 10.28 18.11 25.95
N HIS A 587 11.41 17.51 25.63
CA HIS A 587 12.70 18.15 25.46
C HIS A 587 13.09 18.16 23.98
N ALA A 588 13.62 19.29 23.51
CA ALA A 588 14.32 19.36 22.25
C ALA A 588 15.73 19.87 22.53
N ASN A 589 16.76 19.09 22.19
CA ASN A 589 18.15 19.40 22.55
C ASN A 589 18.29 19.81 24.02
N SER A 590 17.76 18.97 24.91
CA SER A 590 17.77 19.16 26.37
C SER A 590 16.97 20.37 26.89
N ILE A 591 16.26 21.12 26.04
CA ILE A 591 15.40 22.25 26.43
C ILE A 591 13.95 21.77 26.56
N ALA A 592 13.38 21.88 27.76
CA ALA A 592 12.03 21.44 28.08
C ALA A 592 10.94 22.44 27.67
N ALA A 593 9.79 21.93 27.24
CA ALA A 593 8.53 22.66 27.17
C ALA A 593 7.34 21.75 27.48
N THR A 594 6.28 22.33 28.03
CA THR A 594 5.04 21.63 28.38
C THR A 594 3.92 22.02 27.43
N TYR A 595 3.21 21.01 26.92
CA TYR A 595 2.09 21.12 25.98
C TYR A 595 0.84 20.43 26.56
N GLY A 596 -0.30 20.55 25.88
CA GLY A 596 -1.57 19.95 26.29
C GLY A 596 -2.33 20.74 27.37
N GLY A 597 -3.23 20.07 28.10
CA GLY A 597 -4.19 20.74 28.96
C GLY A 597 -5.24 21.53 28.18
N LEU A 598 -5.52 21.11 26.95
CA LEU A 598 -6.48 21.75 26.06
C LEU A 598 -7.91 21.39 26.47
N PRO A 599 -8.90 22.28 26.30
CA PRO A 599 -10.29 21.97 26.59
C PRO A 599 -10.80 20.79 25.76
N ALA A 600 -11.73 20.01 26.31
CA ALA A 600 -12.36 18.91 25.61
C ALA A 600 -13.02 19.34 24.29
N VAL A 601 -12.83 18.53 23.24
CA VAL A 601 -13.49 18.68 21.93
C VAL A 601 -14.43 17.50 21.72
N PRO A 602 -15.73 17.64 22.04
CA PRO A 602 -16.67 16.51 21.98
C PRO A 602 -17.29 16.30 20.61
N VAL A 603 -17.02 17.17 19.63
CA VAL A 603 -17.70 17.17 18.33
C VAL A 603 -16.69 17.35 17.21
N PHE A 604 -16.62 16.35 16.35
CA PHE A 604 -16.14 16.49 14.99
C PHE A 604 -17.25 17.09 14.10
N ASP A 605 -16.91 18.07 13.29
CA ASP A 605 -17.80 18.83 12.42
C ASP A 605 -17.04 19.20 11.15
N ASP A 606 -17.23 18.41 10.09
CA ASP A 606 -16.44 18.51 8.86
C ASP A 606 -16.64 19.81 8.08
N THR A 607 -17.57 20.69 8.49
CA THR A 607 -17.70 22.05 7.96
C THR A 607 -16.54 22.95 8.39
N LYS A 608 -15.74 22.51 9.37
CA LYS A 608 -14.53 23.17 9.88
C LYS A 608 -13.28 22.56 9.27
N SER A 609 -12.22 23.37 9.21
CA SER A 609 -10.89 22.87 8.88
C SER A 609 -10.24 22.22 10.10
N TYR A 610 -9.76 21.00 9.91
CA TYR A 610 -8.87 20.30 10.84
C TYR A 610 -7.44 20.22 10.31
N TRP A 611 -7.16 20.83 9.16
CA TRP A 611 -5.88 20.73 8.47
C TRP A 611 -5.02 21.97 8.68
N VAL A 612 -3.73 21.76 8.94
CA VAL A 612 -2.70 22.80 8.78
C VAL A 612 -1.75 22.36 7.69
N ALA A 613 -1.74 23.08 6.57
CA ALA A 613 -0.94 22.74 5.40
C ALA A 613 0.58 22.94 5.64
N PRO A 614 1.44 22.15 4.96
CA PRO A 614 2.88 22.31 5.03
C PRO A 614 3.30 23.74 4.70
N ASN A 615 4.12 24.32 5.57
CA ASN A 615 4.72 25.63 5.34
C ASN A 615 6.25 25.55 5.44
N PRO A 616 6.97 25.69 4.30
CA PRO A 616 8.44 25.68 4.30
C PRO A 616 9.08 26.74 5.21
N ALA A 617 8.39 27.86 5.47
CA ALA A 617 8.93 28.98 6.25
C ALA A 617 9.06 28.69 7.76
N ILE A 618 8.37 27.67 8.28
CA ILE A 618 8.37 27.33 9.72
C ILE A 618 9.19 26.07 10.06
N GLY A 619 9.94 25.54 9.08
CA GLY A 619 10.88 24.43 9.23
C GLY A 619 10.21 23.05 9.32
N HIS A 620 10.76 22.08 8.58
CA HIS A 620 10.23 20.71 8.41
C HIS A 620 8.77 20.66 7.96
N PHE A 621 8.46 21.12 6.74
CA PHE A 621 7.14 20.97 6.11
C PHE A 621 5.94 21.07 7.07
N GLY A 622 5.96 21.95 8.08
CA GLY A 622 5.15 21.76 9.30
C GLY A 622 3.66 21.67 8.99
N TRP A 623 3.08 20.48 9.19
CA TRP A 623 1.68 20.17 8.91
C TRP A 623 1.09 19.32 10.04
N SER A 624 -0.24 19.35 10.20
CA SER A 624 -0.96 18.47 11.12
C SER A 624 -2.31 18.04 10.51
N SER A 625 -2.66 16.77 10.75
CA SER A 625 -3.94 16.13 10.43
C SER A 625 -4.19 15.86 8.94
N VAL A 626 -5.40 16.14 8.44
CA VAL A 626 -5.83 15.83 7.07
C VAL A 626 -6.91 16.82 6.60
N PRO A 627 -6.89 17.27 5.32
CA PRO A 627 -7.99 18.04 4.74
C PRO A 627 -9.24 17.17 4.59
N VAL A 628 -10.39 17.69 4.99
CA VAL A 628 -11.68 16.97 4.97
C VAL A 628 -12.65 17.57 3.93
N PRO A 629 -13.58 16.78 3.35
CA PRO A 629 -14.41 17.19 2.19
C PRO A 629 -15.59 18.14 2.46
N HIS A 630 -15.81 18.59 3.70
CA HIS A 630 -16.90 19.52 4.07
C HIS A 630 -18.30 19.07 3.61
N THR A 631 -18.68 17.83 3.95
CA THR A 631 -19.96 17.23 3.54
C THR A 631 -21.14 17.59 4.45
N GLY A 632 -20.89 18.30 5.55
CA GLY A 632 -21.88 18.55 6.58
C GLY A 632 -22.07 17.35 7.51
N THR A 633 -21.03 16.54 7.73
CA THR A 633 -21.03 15.44 8.68
C THR A 633 -20.60 15.92 10.07
N SER A 634 -21.35 15.56 11.10
CA SER A 634 -20.99 15.77 12.49
C SER A 634 -21.02 14.47 13.29
N ILE A 635 -19.98 14.25 14.09
CA ILE A 635 -19.81 13.09 14.97
C ILE A 635 -19.59 13.63 16.39
N ARG A 636 -20.45 13.25 17.33
CA ARG A 636 -20.44 13.78 18.69
C ARG A 636 -20.30 12.69 19.73
N VAL A 637 -19.33 12.86 20.63
CA VAL A 637 -19.26 12.10 21.89
C VAL A 637 -20.32 12.66 22.85
N VAL A 638 -21.25 11.79 23.30
CA VAL A 638 -22.34 12.16 24.22
C VAL A 638 -22.00 11.80 25.66
N SER A 639 -21.44 10.60 25.87
CA SER A 639 -21.07 10.10 27.18
C SER A 639 -20.11 8.92 27.05
N THR A 640 -19.23 8.75 28.03
CA THR A 640 -18.46 7.51 28.23
C THR A 640 -19.01 6.79 29.47
N SER A 641 -19.11 5.47 29.43
CA SER A 641 -19.57 4.68 30.58
C SER A 641 -18.60 4.78 31.76
N SER A 642 -19.06 4.58 32.99
CA SER A 642 -18.23 4.75 34.21
C SER A 642 -17.02 3.82 34.37
N GLN A 643 -16.86 2.84 33.48
CA GLN A 643 -15.72 1.92 33.41
C GLN A 643 -15.12 1.87 32.00
N ASP A 644 -15.44 2.86 31.16
CA ASP A 644 -14.96 2.98 29.78
C ASP A 644 -15.27 1.77 28.88
N GLY A 645 -16.19 0.90 29.32
CA GLY A 645 -16.64 -0.26 28.56
C GLY A 645 -17.49 0.07 27.31
N PHE A 646 -17.99 1.30 27.18
CA PHE A 646 -18.54 1.83 25.94
C PHE A 646 -18.59 3.36 25.92
N MET A 647 -18.65 3.90 24.71
CA MET A 647 -18.89 5.30 24.40
C MET A 647 -20.21 5.46 23.64
N GLN A 648 -21.04 6.43 24.03
CA GLN A 648 -22.21 6.83 23.26
C GLN A 648 -21.81 7.92 22.27
N VAL A 649 -21.96 7.63 20.99
CA VAL A 649 -21.68 8.56 19.89
C VAL A 649 -22.98 8.87 19.14
N GLU A 650 -23.10 10.10 18.64
CA GLU A 650 -24.16 10.50 17.71
C GLU A 650 -23.54 10.96 16.39
N VAL A 651 -24.02 10.42 15.27
CA VAL A 651 -23.70 10.89 13.91
C VAL A 651 -24.93 11.64 13.39
N ARG A 652 -24.72 12.86 12.88
CA ARG A 652 -25.79 13.72 12.36
C ARG A 652 -25.29 14.58 11.21
N THR A 653 -26.21 15.17 10.45
CA THR A 653 -25.88 16.31 9.60
C THR A 653 -25.56 17.54 10.47
N ALA A 654 -24.42 18.19 10.22
CA ALA A 654 -24.03 19.47 10.80
C ALA A 654 -25.08 20.55 10.44
N LYS A 655 -25.31 21.48 11.35
CA LYS A 655 -26.36 22.52 11.23
C LYS A 655 -25.79 23.87 10.83
#